data_AF-A0A151BR51-F1
#
_entry.id   AF-A0A151BR51-F1
#
_cell.length_a   1.000
_cell.length_b   1.000
_cell.length_c   1.000
_cell.angle_alpha   90.00
_cell.angle_beta   90.00
_cell.angle_gamma   90.00
#
_symmetry.space_group_name_H-M   'P 1'
#
loop_
_entity.id
_entity.type
_entity.pdbx_description
1 polymer ?
#
loop_
_entity_poly.entity_id
_entity_poly.type
_entity_poly.pdbx_seq_one_letter_code
_entity_poly.pdbx_strand_id
1 'polypeptide(L)'
;MTKKKLRIALAGNANVGKSLTGDSEVIIYHEGKWKIAQLREIVEHSLRRRPAARYGETEISTPNNLFTISLDPKTMKAVKARVSKVLRHRETRRLVRIRTKSGRVLTATKDHNFIVMADGELRGLEGEHLSLGDRVPVADGPTPPTLERLASINISWDVIEEIEEVDPQDGYVYDLAVEGYENFMLANGLFVHNSVIFNQLTGLHQHIGNWPGKTVEKAEGTLHFKGYEIDIIDLPGIYSLSTFSLEELISREYIAVERPDLVINVVDASVLERNLFFTLQLMELETPMVIALNQMDVAAKKGIKIDCQRLEELLKVPVIPTVAITGRGIYQLLERSIEVIERGGIKPPRIEYGREIEKRIEKLTDLVKEVGFKYPARWTAIKLLEGDREVEREIQRVKPEIIRTARRLSKEIERIHGHPCPTVITSERYEVAGRIVREAQRIVAPIRPSLSERIHAITTHRVLGYLVMSLVLLAVFYAIFSFGDYTSGLLGDLLYGLEHPFRTIFGNGLLGDLLWGGVMEGLIAGVTIVLPYIVPFYLILYMLEDSGYLSRIAFLTDSIMHRMGLHGKAFIPIMLAYGCNVPACLSCRIMETQRERLLAAFVVTLVPCAAVTVIVLGLVGKFVGMNWALTLYIINIALVFALGRMAFKTLPGEPTSLIMEMSEYRMPHLKTVLKQTWFRLEEYIKMAFPLIIVSSFVIKTIEVLGLLDLSQAVLSPITTVWLGLPPEVGVTLIFGILRKELMLIMLAALLGTTDFGNVLTPTQMIVFTLVAMLYIPCIATIAALVKEFGWRKALLITVFEILFAISVGGIAFRLLSLINPPY
;
A
#
# COMPACT_ATOMS: atom_id res chain seq x y z
N MET A 1 49.70 1.04 -34.07
CA MET A 1 48.47 1.85 -34.26
C MET A 1 48.11 2.46 -32.92
N THR A 2 48.19 3.78 -32.79
CA THR A 2 47.82 4.52 -31.58
C THR A 2 46.32 4.35 -31.33
N LYS A 3 45.93 3.67 -30.23
CA LYS A 3 44.53 3.57 -29.81
C LYS A 3 43.98 4.99 -29.61
N LYS A 4 42.93 5.39 -30.33
CA LYS A 4 42.24 6.65 -30.07
C LYS A 4 41.46 6.50 -28.76
N LYS A 5 41.75 7.37 -27.80
CA LYS A 5 41.10 7.42 -26.50
C LYS A 5 39.91 8.37 -26.58
N LEU A 6 38.72 7.91 -26.18
CA LEU A 6 37.45 8.65 -26.22
C LEU A 6 36.91 8.83 -24.79
N ARG A 7 36.27 9.95 -24.52
CA ARG A 7 35.58 10.24 -23.26
C ARG A 7 34.08 10.36 -23.51
N ILE A 8 33.30 9.43 -22.96
CA ILE A 8 31.85 9.42 -23.06
C ILE A 8 31.25 9.68 -21.69
N ALA A 9 30.25 10.55 -21.60
CA ALA A 9 29.51 10.78 -20.36
C ALA A 9 28.16 10.05 -20.42
N LEU A 10 27.76 9.35 -19.35
CA LEU A 10 26.37 8.94 -19.16
C LEU A 10 25.63 10.05 -18.42
N ALA A 11 24.52 10.51 -18.98
CA ALA A 11 23.67 11.53 -18.38
C ALA A 11 22.24 11.04 -18.30
N GLY A 12 21.53 11.42 -17.23
CA GLY A 12 20.17 10.97 -16.95
C GLY A 12 20.12 10.06 -15.74
N ASN A 13 18.94 9.56 -15.39
CA ASN A 13 18.79 8.73 -14.20
C ASN A 13 19.29 7.29 -14.47
N ALA A 14 20.61 7.10 -14.42
CA ALA A 14 21.28 5.81 -14.63
C ALA A 14 21.28 4.91 -13.38
N ASN A 15 20.90 5.46 -12.21
CA ASN A 15 20.86 4.79 -10.92
C ASN A 15 19.43 4.43 -10.50
N VAL A 16 19.04 3.20 -10.81
CA VAL A 16 18.07 2.48 -9.96
C VAL A 16 18.88 1.36 -9.29
N GLY A 17 19.53 1.73 -8.18
CA GLY A 17 20.30 0.81 -7.33
C GLY A 17 19.40 0.01 -6.41
N LYS A 18 19.82 -1.23 -6.11
CA LYS A 18 18.98 -2.33 -5.61
C LYS A 18 19.68 -2.99 -4.42
N SER A 19 19.25 -2.80 -3.16
CA SER A 19 20.02 -3.25 -1.96
C SER A 19 19.33 -4.29 -1.07
N LEU A 20 20.12 -4.94 -0.20
CA LEU A 20 19.74 -6.01 0.74
C LEU A 20 19.72 -5.56 2.21
N THR A 21 19.15 -6.35 3.11
CA THR A 21 19.24 -6.06 4.56
C THR A 21 20.62 -6.37 5.13
N GLY A 22 21.01 -5.64 6.19
CA GLY A 22 22.34 -5.77 6.80
C GLY A 22 22.60 -7.09 7.54
N ASP A 23 21.56 -7.80 7.96
CA ASP A 23 21.62 -9.14 8.56
C ASP A 23 21.87 -10.25 7.52
N SER A 24 21.81 -9.94 6.23
CA SER A 24 22.15 -10.90 5.18
C SER A 24 23.62 -11.31 5.28
N GLU A 25 23.85 -12.61 5.42
CA GLU A 25 25.19 -13.19 5.50
C GLU A 25 25.75 -13.47 4.11
N VAL A 26 27.03 -13.13 3.88
CA VAL A 26 27.73 -13.32 2.60
C VAL A 26 28.99 -14.13 2.82
N ILE A 27 29.30 -15.02 1.88
CA ILE A 27 30.57 -15.73 1.86
C ILE A 27 31.64 -14.80 1.30
N ILE A 28 32.65 -14.53 2.11
CA ILE A 28 33.78 -13.67 1.74
C ILE A 28 35.11 -14.38 1.93
N TYR A 29 36.08 -14.05 1.08
CA TYR A 29 37.48 -14.41 1.24
C TYR A 29 38.26 -13.16 1.61
N HIS A 30 38.87 -13.18 2.79
CA HIS A 30 39.64 -12.07 3.33
C HIS A 30 40.87 -12.61 4.06
N GLU A 31 42.04 -12.00 3.86
CA GLU A 31 43.30 -12.38 4.54
C GLU A 31 43.65 -13.87 4.44
N GLY A 32 43.45 -14.46 3.25
CA GLY A 32 43.86 -15.85 2.98
C GLY A 32 42.85 -16.92 3.38
N LYS A 33 41.74 -16.56 4.04
CA LYS A 33 40.71 -17.50 4.52
C LYS A 33 39.32 -17.10 4.04
N TRP A 34 38.50 -18.12 3.78
CA TRP A 34 37.07 -17.94 3.56
C TRP A 34 36.34 -17.88 4.90
N LYS A 35 35.39 -16.95 5.02
CA LYS A 35 34.54 -16.78 6.19
C LYS A 35 33.14 -16.32 5.77
N ILE A 36 32.15 -16.62 6.60
CA ILE A 36 30.82 -16.03 6.51
C ILE A 36 30.84 -14.76 7.37
N ALA A 37 30.31 -13.67 6.84
CA ALA A 37 30.15 -12.42 7.59
C ALA A 37 28.86 -11.71 7.18
N GLN A 38 28.28 -10.93 8.09
CA GLN A 38 27.10 -10.13 7.79
C GLN A 38 27.46 -8.95 6.89
N LEU A 39 26.58 -8.63 5.94
CA LEU A 39 26.75 -7.47 5.05
C LEU A 39 27.00 -6.19 5.83
N ARG A 40 26.24 -5.98 6.91
CA ARG A 40 26.47 -4.84 7.81
C ARG A 40 27.89 -4.81 8.32
N GLU A 41 28.39 -5.89 8.90
CA GLU A 41 29.74 -5.92 9.46
C GLU A 41 30.79 -5.64 8.40
N ILE A 42 30.64 -6.24 7.21
CA ILE A 42 31.54 -6.03 6.07
C ILE A 42 31.56 -4.54 5.68
N VAL A 43 30.38 -3.95 5.51
CA VAL A 43 30.22 -2.57 5.05
C VAL A 43 30.67 -1.59 6.12
N GLU A 44 30.17 -1.69 7.35
CA GLU A 44 30.55 -0.83 8.49
C GLU A 44 32.05 -0.90 8.80
N HIS A 45 32.65 -2.10 8.73
CA HIS A 45 34.09 -2.24 8.95
C HIS A 45 34.90 -1.55 7.85
N SER A 46 34.46 -1.64 6.59
CA SER A 46 35.08 -0.92 5.49
C SER A 46 34.88 0.60 5.60
N LEU A 47 33.69 1.06 6.00
CA LEU A 47 33.36 2.47 6.24
C LEU A 47 34.15 3.07 7.41
N ARG A 48 34.49 2.28 8.44
CA ARG A 48 35.33 2.73 9.58
C ARG A 48 36.80 2.81 9.23
N ARG A 49 37.32 1.86 8.43
CA ARG A 49 38.75 1.78 8.08
C ARG A 49 39.16 2.72 6.96
N ARG A 50 38.24 3.07 6.06
CA ARG A 50 38.48 3.98 4.95
C ARG A 50 37.37 5.02 4.87
N PRO A 51 37.69 6.28 4.56
CA PRO A 51 36.69 7.34 4.48
C PRO A 51 35.58 6.93 3.50
N ALA A 52 34.35 6.95 4.01
CA ALA A 52 33.16 6.69 3.22
C ALA A 52 32.90 7.86 2.27
N ALA A 53 32.63 7.58 1.00
CA ALA A 53 32.05 8.54 0.07
C ALA A 53 30.53 8.57 0.30
N ARG A 54 29.94 9.76 0.49
CA ARG A 54 28.52 9.90 0.89
C ARG A 54 27.70 10.62 -0.19
N TYR A 55 26.64 9.97 -0.67
CA TYR A 55 25.70 10.46 -1.69
C TYR A 55 24.29 10.52 -1.12
N GLY A 56 23.87 11.73 -0.71
CA GLY A 56 22.61 11.91 0.01
C GLY A 56 22.56 11.05 1.27
N GLU A 57 21.67 10.05 1.28
CA GLU A 57 21.54 9.07 2.36
C GLU A 57 22.33 7.76 2.14
N THR A 58 23.19 7.70 1.11
CA THR A 58 24.04 6.54 0.76
C THR A 58 25.50 6.78 1.16
N GLU A 59 26.19 5.77 1.66
CA GLU A 59 27.60 5.76 2.05
C GLU A 59 28.31 4.56 1.41
N ILE A 60 29.47 4.79 0.80
CA ILE A 60 30.19 3.82 -0.03
C ILE A 60 31.65 3.76 0.41
N SER A 61 32.22 2.56 0.49
CA SER A 61 33.65 2.34 0.80
C SER A 61 34.23 1.25 -0.09
N THR A 62 35.54 1.33 -0.35
CA THR A 62 36.28 0.31 -1.11
C THR A 62 37.02 -0.64 -0.15
N PRO A 63 36.62 -1.93 -0.06
CA PRO A 63 37.24 -2.87 0.86
C PRO A 63 38.64 -3.30 0.39
N ASN A 64 39.53 -3.65 1.32
CA ASN A 64 40.86 -4.17 1.02
C ASN A 64 40.85 -5.70 0.92
N ASN A 65 41.39 -6.26 -0.17
CA ASN A 65 41.58 -7.71 -0.35
C ASN A 65 40.35 -8.54 0.10
N LEU A 66 39.17 -8.12 -0.37
CA LEU A 66 37.90 -8.79 -0.11
C LEU A 66 37.41 -9.41 -1.41
N PHE A 67 37.07 -10.70 -1.38
CA PHE A 67 36.47 -11.41 -2.51
C PHE A 67 35.20 -12.10 -2.03
N THR A 68 34.31 -12.44 -2.95
CA THR A 68 33.10 -13.23 -2.71
C THR A 68 32.97 -14.29 -3.82
N ILE A 69 31.86 -15.01 -3.84
CA ILE A 69 31.54 -16.01 -4.84
C ILE A 69 30.47 -15.41 -5.76
N SER A 70 30.67 -15.51 -7.08
CA SER A 70 29.71 -15.11 -8.10
C SER A 70 29.40 -16.27 -9.04
N LEU A 71 28.26 -16.19 -9.73
CA LEU A 71 27.82 -17.08 -10.78
C LEU A 71 28.24 -16.51 -12.13
N ASP A 72 29.08 -17.23 -12.87
CA ASP A 72 29.38 -16.91 -14.27
C ASP A 72 28.19 -17.29 -15.14
N PRO A 73 27.51 -16.34 -15.81
CA PRO A 73 26.32 -16.61 -16.61
C PRO A 73 26.60 -17.42 -17.88
N LYS A 74 27.86 -17.50 -18.35
CA LYS A 74 28.23 -18.27 -19.55
C LYS A 74 28.47 -19.74 -19.23
N THR A 75 29.14 -20.00 -18.11
CA THR A 75 29.53 -21.35 -17.73
C THR A 75 28.60 -21.98 -16.70
N MET A 76 27.74 -21.17 -16.07
CA MET A 76 26.86 -21.54 -14.96
C MET A 76 27.63 -22.15 -13.78
N LYS A 77 28.88 -21.71 -13.58
CA LYS A 77 29.76 -22.16 -12.49
C LYS A 77 30.05 -21.05 -11.51
N ALA A 78 30.26 -21.43 -10.25
CA ALA A 78 30.68 -20.50 -9.21
C ALA A 78 32.16 -20.13 -9.39
N VAL A 79 32.46 -18.85 -9.25
CA VAL A 79 33.80 -18.27 -9.45
C VAL A 79 34.15 -17.32 -8.31
N LYS A 80 35.44 -17.24 -7.97
CA LYS A 80 35.95 -16.25 -7.02
C LYS A 80 35.98 -14.89 -7.69
N ALA A 81 35.28 -13.93 -7.12
CA ALA A 81 35.18 -12.59 -7.67
C ALA A 81 35.58 -11.55 -6.62
N ARG A 82 36.27 -10.49 -7.02
CA ARG A 82 36.73 -9.46 -6.08
C ARG A 82 35.57 -8.52 -5.74
N VAL A 83 35.41 -8.15 -4.47
CA VAL A 83 34.45 -7.11 -4.09
C VAL A 83 35.12 -5.76 -4.31
N SER A 84 34.58 -4.95 -5.23
CA SER A 84 35.14 -3.66 -5.62
C SER A 84 34.66 -2.54 -4.69
N LYS A 85 33.38 -2.57 -4.29
CA LYS A 85 32.75 -1.56 -3.42
C LYS A 85 31.78 -2.22 -2.45
N VAL A 86 31.59 -1.58 -1.31
CA VAL A 86 30.53 -1.88 -0.35
C VAL A 86 29.75 -0.61 -0.08
N LEU A 87 28.43 -0.71 0.00
CA LEU A 87 27.56 0.44 0.14
C LEU A 87 26.46 0.22 1.18
N ARG A 88 26.03 1.31 1.81
CA ARG A 88 24.92 1.38 2.75
C ARG A 88 24.05 2.57 2.35
N HIS A 89 22.74 2.41 2.23
CA HIS A 89 21.83 3.54 2.04
C HIS A 89 20.66 3.48 2.99
N ARG A 90 20.11 4.65 3.33
CA ARG A 90 18.93 4.73 4.19
C ARG A 90 17.68 4.40 3.40
N GLU A 91 16.86 3.48 3.90
CA GLU A 91 15.61 3.07 3.27
C GLU A 91 14.49 3.11 4.31
N THR A 92 13.39 3.76 3.94
CA THR A 92 12.20 3.95 4.79
C THR A 92 10.99 3.16 4.27
N ARG A 93 11.07 2.64 3.04
CA ARG A 93 10.07 1.78 2.42
C ARG A 93 10.22 0.34 2.93
N ARG A 94 9.14 -0.44 2.85
CA ARG A 94 9.15 -1.87 3.19
C ARG A 94 9.98 -2.68 2.21
N LEU A 95 10.66 -3.69 2.74
CA LEU A 95 11.52 -4.62 2.01
C LEU A 95 10.76 -5.91 1.69
N VAL A 96 11.19 -6.64 0.67
CA VAL A 96 10.69 -7.95 0.28
C VAL A 96 11.60 -9.04 0.82
N ARG A 97 11.05 -9.96 1.61
CA ARG A 97 11.71 -11.16 2.11
C ARG A 97 11.18 -12.38 1.38
N ILE A 98 12.06 -13.16 0.75
CA ILE A 98 11.72 -14.45 0.15
C ILE A 98 12.22 -15.61 0.99
N ARG A 99 11.50 -16.74 0.96
CA ARG A 99 11.95 -18.05 1.42
C ARG A 99 11.80 -19.06 0.29
N THR A 100 12.84 -19.85 0.08
CA THR A 100 12.86 -20.94 -0.90
C THR A 100 12.46 -22.27 -0.26
N LYS A 101 12.14 -23.27 -1.08
CA LYS A 101 11.76 -24.62 -0.67
C LYS A 101 12.82 -25.33 0.16
N SER A 102 14.10 -25.07 -0.10
CA SER A 102 15.16 -25.60 0.75
C SER A 102 15.31 -24.86 2.09
N GLY A 103 14.45 -23.90 2.39
CA GLY A 103 14.49 -23.08 3.61
C GLY A 103 15.43 -21.89 3.59
N ARG A 104 16.01 -21.50 2.43
CA ARG A 104 16.91 -20.32 2.34
C ARG A 104 16.09 -19.04 2.30
N VAL A 105 16.52 -18.01 3.03
CA VAL A 105 15.80 -16.74 3.19
C VAL A 105 16.65 -15.57 2.70
N LEU A 106 16.05 -14.62 2.00
CA LEU A 106 16.71 -13.40 1.54
C LEU A 106 15.77 -12.21 1.69
N THR A 107 16.26 -11.09 2.23
CA THR A 107 15.49 -9.84 2.33
C THR A 107 16.16 -8.71 1.54
N ALA A 108 15.40 -8.08 0.65
CA ALA A 108 15.87 -7.06 -0.28
C ALA A 108 14.87 -5.91 -0.45
N THR A 109 15.31 -4.78 -0.99
CA THR A 109 14.42 -3.68 -1.42
C THR A 109 13.44 -4.14 -2.52
N LYS A 110 12.26 -3.51 -2.64
CA LYS A 110 11.21 -3.92 -3.59
C LYS A 110 11.65 -3.86 -5.05
N ASP A 111 12.47 -2.87 -5.36
CA ASP A 111 13.13 -2.66 -6.62
C ASP A 111 14.32 -3.61 -6.83
N HIS A 112 14.75 -4.41 -5.84
CA HIS A 112 15.88 -5.33 -6.02
C HIS A 112 15.57 -6.46 -7.01
N ASN A 113 16.50 -6.73 -7.93
CA ASN A 113 16.36 -7.76 -8.95
C ASN A 113 16.82 -9.10 -8.36
N PHE A 114 15.96 -10.09 -8.45
CA PHE A 114 16.28 -11.48 -8.19
C PHE A 114 16.60 -12.15 -9.51
N ILE A 115 17.59 -13.04 -9.50
CA ILE A 115 17.88 -13.87 -10.66
C ILE A 115 16.89 -15.03 -10.65
N VAL A 116 16.03 -15.09 -11.65
CA VAL A 116 15.04 -16.16 -11.81
C VAL A 116 15.27 -16.91 -13.12
N MET A 117 15.06 -18.23 -13.11
CA MET A 117 15.06 -19.06 -14.30
C MET A 117 13.65 -19.13 -14.88
N ALA A 118 13.47 -18.56 -16.07
CA ALA A 118 12.22 -18.56 -16.80
C ALA A 118 12.46 -19.03 -18.24
N ASP A 119 11.73 -20.05 -18.68
CA ASP A 119 11.82 -20.63 -20.04
C ASP A 119 13.22 -21.16 -20.43
N GLY A 120 14.06 -21.52 -19.45
CA GLY A 120 15.43 -22.01 -19.69
C GLY A 120 16.49 -20.92 -19.80
N GLU A 121 16.12 -19.65 -19.61
CA GLU A 121 17.03 -18.50 -19.58
C GLU A 121 17.03 -17.78 -18.22
N LEU A 122 18.15 -17.14 -17.90
CA LEU A 122 18.29 -16.26 -16.75
C LEU A 122 17.59 -14.92 -16.99
N ARG A 123 16.70 -14.52 -16.09
CA ARG A 123 16.04 -13.20 -16.11
C ARG A 123 16.19 -12.51 -14.76
N GLY A 124 16.39 -11.20 -14.77
CA GLY A 124 16.24 -10.37 -13.57
C GLY A 124 14.77 -10.01 -13.36
N LEU A 125 14.25 -10.25 -12.16
CA LEU A 125 12.88 -9.92 -11.78
C LEU A 125 12.88 -9.11 -10.48
N GLU A 126 12.21 -7.97 -10.46
CA GLU A 126 12.17 -7.12 -9.26
C GLU A 126 11.42 -7.81 -8.12
N GLY A 127 11.79 -7.50 -6.88
CA GLY A 127 11.18 -8.08 -5.69
C GLY A 127 9.68 -7.88 -5.62
N GLU A 128 9.17 -6.75 -6.12
CA GLU A 128 7.73 -6.49 -6.24
C GLU A 128 7.02 -7.37 -7.29
N HIS A 129 7.76 -7.96 -8.22
CA HIS A 129 7.26 -8.78 -9.31
C HIS A 129 7.52 -10.28 -9.10
N LEU A 130 8.29 -10.66 -8.07
CA LEU A 130 8.49 -12.06 -7.71
C LEU A 130 7.17 -12.76 -7.39
N SER A 131 7.02 -13.97 -7.88
CA SER A 131 5.87 -14.84 -7.64
C SER A 131 6.28 -16.15 -6.97
N LEU A 132 5.35 -16.71 -6.17
CA LEU A 132 5.52 -18.06 -5.65
C LEU A 132 5.64 -19.04 -6.83
N GLY A 133 6.63 -19.92 -6.78
CA GLY A 133 6.95 -20.83 -7.88
C GLY A 133 8.11 -20.39 -8.77
N ASP A 134 8.54 -19.12 -8.70
CA ASP A 134 9.75 -18.66 -9.40
C ASP A 134 10.98 -19.42 -8.89
N ARG A 135 11.91 -19.71 -9.80
CA ARG A 135 13.10 -20.51 -9.51
C ARG A 135 14.35 -19.66 -9.42
N VAL A 136 14.99 -19.62 -8.26
CA VAL A 136 16.21 -18.85 -8.00
C VAL A 136 17.44 -19.77 -7.95
N PRO A 137 18.60 -19.31 -8.44
CA PRO A 137 19.83 -20.09 -8.40
C PRO A 137 20.34 -20.23 -6.97
N VAL A 138 20.63 -21.47 -6.56
CA VAL A 138 21.23 -21.80 -5.26
C VAL A 138 22.43 -22.72 -5.44
N ALA A 139 23.43 -22.59 -4.58
CA ALA A 139 24.49 -23.57 -4.45
C ALA A 139 23.98 -24.86 -3.76
N ASP A 140 24.33 -26.03 -4.28
CA ASP A 140 23.98 -27.32 -3.70
C ASP A 140 24.80 -27.64 -2.43
N GLY A 141 24.11 -28.05 -1.37
CA GLY A 141 24.70 -28.51 -0.10
C GLY A 141 24.81 -27.43 1.00
N PRO A 142 25.14 -27.82 2.24
CA PRO A 142 25.39 -26.90 3.36
C PRO A 142 26.78 -26.27 3.22
N THR A 143 26.87 -24.98 2.94
CA THR A 143 28.13 -24.24 2.95
C THR A 143 28.63 -24.00 4.38
N PRO A 144 29.93 -24.18 4.72
CA PRO A 144 30.99 -25.01 4.10
C PRO A 144 31.82 -25.85 5.13
N PRO A 145 32.66 -26.84 4.72
CA PRO A 145 34.11 -26.60 4.81
C PRO A 145 34.97 -27.43 3.82
N THR A 146 35.25 -26.88 2.64
CA THR A 146 36.61 -26.79 2.05
C THR A 146 36.48 -25.98 0.77
N LEU A 147 36.56 -24.66 0.90
CA LEU A 147 36.45 -23.70 -0.21
C LEU A 147 37.67 -23.72 -1.17
N GLU A 148 38.37 -24.85 -1.26
CA GLU A 148 39.51 -25.07 -2.14
C GLU A 148 39.08 -25.48 -3.56
N ARG A 149 37.80 -25.82 -3.78
CA ARG A 149 37.26 -26.17 -5.11
C ARG A 149 35.97 -25.41 -5.44
N LEU A 150 36.08 -24.11 -5.75
CA LEU A 150 34.96 -23.31 -6.26
C LEU A 150 34.32 -23.92 -7.53
N ALA A 151 35.14 -24.54 -8.38
CA ALA A 151 34.71 -25.18 -9.61
C ALA A 151 33.83 -26.43 -9.42
N SER A 152 33.72 -26.96 -8.20
CA SER A 152 32.84 -28.11 -7.87
C SER A 152 31.54 -27.72 -7.16
N ILE A 153 31.26 -26.42 -7.00
CA ILE A 153 29.94 -25.97 -6.51
C ILE A 153 28.93 -26.21 -7.63
N ASN A 154 28.06 -27.20 -7.44
CA ASN A 154 26.90 -27.41 -8.31
C ASN A 154 25.83 -26.37 -7.98
N ILE A 155 25.14 -25.91 -9.01
CA ILE A 155 24.14 -24.85 -8.93
C ILE A 155 22.80 -25.44 -9.34
N SER A 156 21.84 -25.40 -8.42
CA SER A 156 20.48 -25.86 -8.65
C SER A 156 19.50 -24.69 -8.61
N TRP A 157 18.23 -24.98 -8.94
CA TRP A 157 17.17 -24.00 -9.10
C TRP A 157 16.12 -24.25 -8.03
N ASP A 158 16.17 -23.43 -6.99
CA ASP A 158 15.29 -23.57 -5.84
C ASP A 158 14.02 -22.75 -6.04
N VAL A 159 12.89 -23.28 -5.56
CA VAL A 159 11.58 -22.69 -5.79
C VAL A 159 11.28 -21.72 -4.66
N ILE A 160 10.83 -20.50 -4.96
CA ILE A 160 10.31 -19.57 -3.95
C ILE A 160 8.97 -20.08 -3.43
N GLU A 161 8.89 -20.34 -2.12
CA GLU A 161 7.71 -20.85 -1.41
C GLU A 161 7.06 -19.80 -0.50
N GLU A 162 7.77 -18.72 -0.14
CA GLU A 162 7.23 -17.63 0.68
C GLU A 162 7.77 -16.28 0.19
N ILE A 163 6.92 -15.26 0.16
CA ILE A 163 7.28 -13.85 -0.10
C ILE A 163 6.54 -12.99 0.93
N GLU A 164 7.27 -12.13 1.65
CA GLU A 164 6.75 -11.30 2.73
C GLU A 164 7.26 -9.86 2.61
N GLU A 165 6.47 -8.88 3.05
CA GLU A 165 6.99 -7.54 3.28
C GLU A 165 7.45 -7.36 4.72
N VAL A 166 8.64 -6.80 4.90
CA VAL A 166 9.24 -6.55 6.22
C VAL A 166 9.72 -5.12 6.33
N ASP A 167 9.48 -4.51 7.50
CA ASP A 167 9.97 -3.17 7.78
C ASP A 167 11.52 -3.21 7.90
N PRO A 168 12.24 -2.20 7.38
CA PRO A 168 13.69 -2.14 7.48
C PRO A 168 14.12 -2.03 8.95
N GLN A 169 14.86 -3.02 9.45
CA GLN A 169 15.16 -3.16 10.89
C GLN A 169 15.89 -1.94 11.48
N ASP A 170 16.86 -1.39 10.77
CA ASP A 170 17.73 -0.30 11.25
C ASP A 170 17.69 0.94 10.33
N GLY A 171 16.69 1.01 9.45
CA GLY A 171 16.54 2.09 8.47
C GLY A 171 17.66 2.15 7.41
N TYR A 172 18.57 1.19 7.36
CA TYR A 172 19.64 1.08 6.37
C TYR A 172 19.62 -0.28 5.68
N VAL A 173 19.90 -0.27 4.38
CA VAL A 173 20.13 -1.43 3.53
C VAL A 173 21.54 -1.34 2.94
N TYR A 174 22.09 -2.48 2.52
CA TYR A 174 23.48 -2.70 2.22
C TYR A 174 23.63 -3.44 0.89
N ASP A 175 24.73 -3.22 0.16
CA ASP A 175 25.01 -3.92 -1.09
C ASP A 175 26.51 -4.08 -1.34
N LEU A 176 26.88 -5.01 -2.22
CA LEU A 176 28.23 -5.27 -2.68
C LEU A 176 28.33 -5.10 -4.20
N ALA A 177 29.28 -4.29 -4.64
CA ALA A 177 29.65 -4.29 -6.05
C ALA A 177 30.75 -5.33 -6.27
N VAL A 178 30.53 -6.25 -7.22
CA VAL A 178 31.44 -7.35 -7.51
C VAL A 178 32.11 -7.19 -8.87
N GLU A 179 33.43 -7.30 -8.86
CA GLU A 179 34.30 -7.25 -10.02
C GLU A 179 34.21 -8.60 -10.77
N GLY A 180 33.36 -8.65 -11.79
CA GLY A 180 33.34 -9.67 -12.85
C GLY A 180 31.95 -9.96 -13.33
N TYR A 181 31.00 -9.65 -12.45
CA TYR A 181 29.77 -10.41 -12.35
C TYR A 181 28.69 -9.50 -11.79
N GLU A 182 27.51 -9.61 -12.35
CA GLU A 182 26.32 -8.86 -11.96
C GLU A 182 25.62 -9.48 -10.75
N ASN A 183 26.32 -10.35 -10.02
CA ASN A 183 25.76 -11.08 -8.90
C ASN A 183 26.81 -11.49 -7.86
N PHE A 184 26.33 -11.83 -6.67
CA PHE A 184 27.14 -12.44 -5.61
C PHE A 184 26.32 -13.44 -4.79
N MET A 185 27.01 -14.32 -4.07
CA MET A 185 26.41 -15.42 -3.33
C MET A 185 26.31 -15.12 -1.83
N LEU A 186 25.13 -15.33 -1.27
CA LEU A 186 24.89 -15.29 0.17
C LEU A 186 25.41 -16.57 0.85
N ALA A 187 25.57 -16.54 2.17
CA ALA A 187 26.03 -17.67 2.98
C ALA A 187 25.10 -18.88 2.91
N ASN A 188 23.81 -18.63 2.70
CA ASN A 188 22.81 -19.65 2.49
C ASN A 188 22.80 -20.22 1.06
N GLY A 189 23.68 -19.73 0.17
CA GLY A 189 23.87 -20.25 -1.19
C GLY A 189 23.05 -19.55 -2.28
N LEU A 190 22.24 -18.55 -1.98
CA LEU A 190 21.47 -17.78 -2.98
C LEU A 190 22.35 -16.78 -3.74
N PHE A 191 22.14 -16.64 -5.06
CA PHE A 191 22.76 -15.55 -5.84
C PHE A 191 21.80 -14.37 -6.04
N VAL A 192 22.31 -13.15 -5.87
CA VAL A 192 21.56 -11.87 -5.89
C VAL A 192 22.16 -10.88 -6.89
N HIS A 193 21.38 -9.92 -7.43
CA HIS A 193 21.78 -9.06 -8.57
C HIS A 193 22.42 -7.72 -8.13
N ASN A 194 23.28 -7.13 -8.99
CA ASN A 194 23.94 -5.81 -8.81
C ASN A 194 23.51 -4.78 -9.91
N SER A 195 23.68 -3.47 -9.72
CA SER A 195 23.17 -2.37 -10.61
C SER A 195 23.56 -2.46 -12.10
N VAL A 196 22.88 -1.75 -13.02
CA VAL A 196 22.64 -2.28 -14.39
C VAL A 196 23.28 -1.55 -15.61
N ILE A 197 23.05 -0.26 -15.95
CA ILE A 197 23.58 0.29 -17.25
C ILE A 197 25.10 0.55 -17.25
N PHE A 198 25.58 1.36 -16.30
CA PHE A 198 27.00 1.72 -16.24
C PHE A 198 27.85 0.46 -16.05
N ASN A 199 27.36 -0.52 -15.30
CA ASN A 199 27.97 -1.84 -15.11
C ASN A 199 27.98 -2.67 -16.40
N GLN A 200 26.89 -2.69 -17.19
CA GLN A 200 26.86 -3.36 -18.50
C GLN A 200 27.87 -2.76 -19.49
N LEU A 201 28.11 -1.44 -19.42
CA LEU A 201 29.02 -0.75 -20.34
C LEU A 201 30.49 -0.86 -19.93
N THR A 202 30.80 -0.69 -18.64
CA THR A 202 32.19 -0.62 -18.16
C THR A 202 32.70 -1.91 -17.53
N GLY A 203 31.80 -2.84 -17.22
CA GLY A 203 32.13 -4.05 -16.49
C GLY A 203 32.88 -3.70 -15.20
N LEU A 204 34.15 -4.11 -15.15
CA LEU A 204 34.95 -4.25 -13.93
C LEU A 204 35.95 -3.13 -13.73
N HIS A 205 36.28 -2.47 -14.83
CA HIS A 205 37.34 -1.48 -14.93
C HIS A 205 36.78 -0.12 -14.53
N GLN A 206 36.19 -0.03 -13.33
CA GLN A 206 35.61 1.17 -12.79
C GLN A 206 36.47 1.75 -11.66
N HIS A 207 36.67 3.06 -11.71
CA HIS A 207 37.26 3.87 -10.66
C HIS A 207 36.18 4.79 -10.09
N ILE A 208 35.88 4.66 -8.79
CA ILE A 208 35.10 5.65 -8.05
C ILE A 208 36.07 6.60 -7.35
N GLY A 209 35.85 7.89 -7.54
CA GLY A 209 36.42 8.96 -6.71
C GLY A 209 35.38 10.02 -6.39
N ASN A 210 35.84 11.17 -5.91
CA ASN A 210 35.00 12.35 -5.73
C ASN A 210 35.32 13.37 -6.83
N TRP A 211 34.33 14.17 -7.22
CA TRP A 211 34.58 15.33 -8.07
C TRP A 211 35.54 16.31 -7.38
N PRO A 212 36.49 16.94 -8.09
CA PRO A 212 37.49 17.82 -7.49
C PRO A 212 36.86 18.91 -6.61
N GLY A 213 37.20 18.90 -5.31
CA GLY A 213 36.72 19.88 -4.34
C GLY A 213 35.23 19.77 -3.96
N LYS A 214 34.54 18.67 -4.31
CA LYS A 214 33.11 18.47 -4.06
C LYS A 214 32.87 17.11 -3.36
N THR A 215 31.74 16.98 -2.68
CA THR A 215 31.34 15.76 -1.95
C THR A 215 30.55 14.75 -2.81
N VAL A 216 30.50 14.95 -4.13
CA VAL A 216 29.70 14.17 -5.09
C VAL A 216 30.58 13.15 -5.82
N GLU A 217 30.02 11.99 -6.20
CA GLU A 217 30.75 10.84 -6.74
C GLU A 217 31.11 11.08 -8.17
N LYS A 218 32.30 10.66 -8.52
CA LYS A 218 32.73 10.49 -9.88
C LYS A 218 32.98 9.01 -10.10
N ALA A 219 32.03 8.32 -10.72
CA ALA A 219 32.25 6.95 -11.21
C ALA A 219 32.73 7.03 -12.66
N GLU A 220 33.92 6.51 -12.91
CA GLU A 220 34.52 6.42 -14.23
C GLU A 220 34.82 4.95 -14.53
N GLY A 221 34.80 4.53 -15.78
CA GLY A 221 35.25 3.20 -16.15
C GLY A 221 35.68 3.13 -17.60
N THR A 222 36.71 2.32 -17.87
CA THR A 222 37.29 2.21 -19.21
C THR A 222 36.85 0.91 -19.86
N LEU A 223 36.36 0.98 -21.10
CA LEU A 223 36.10 -0.21 -21.92
C LEU A 223 36.85 -0.15 -23.26
N HIS A 224 37.02 -1.31 -23.87
CA HIS A 224 37.56 -1.43 -25.21
C HIS A 224 36.49 -1.94 -26.18
N PHE A 225 36.19 -1.15 -27.21
CA PHE A 225 35.17 -1.49 -28.19
C PHE A 225 35.60 -1.07 -29.61
N LYS A 226 35.53 -2.00 -30.58
CA LYS A 226 35.95 -1.81 -31.98
C LYS A 226 37.31 -1.10 -32.17
N GLY A 227 38.29 -1.40 -31.33
CA GLY A 227 39.65 -0.81 -31.40
C GLY A 227 39.81 0.55 -30.72
N TYR A 228 38.74 1.11 -30.16
CA TYR A 228 38.76 2.31 -29.34
C TYR A 228 38.93 1.97 -27.85
N GLU A 229 39.57 2.87 -27.12
CA GLU A 229 39.58 2.89 -25.65
C GLU A 229 38.63 4.00 -25.22
N ILE A 230 37.56 3.63 -24.54
CA ILE A 230 36.47 4.52 -24.18
C ILE A 230 36.44 4.65 -22.67
N ASP A 231 36.71 5.85 -22.16
CA ASP A 231 36.49 6.22 -20.76
C ASP A 231 35.03 6.68 -20.64
N ILE A 232 34.20 5.90 -19.97
CA ILE A 232 32.83 6.26 -19.62
C ILE A 232 32.81 6.88 -18.24
N ILE A 233 32.16 8.02 -18.11
CA ILE A 233 31.98 8.72 -16.83
C ILE A 233 30.48 8.80 -16.54
N ASP A 234 30.08 8.26 -15.40
CA ASP A 234 28.70 8.37 -14.93
C ASP A 234 28.51 9.75 -14.28
N LEU A 235 27.61 10.54 -14.86
CA LEU A 235 27.22 11.80 -14.26
C LEU A 235 26.13 11.55 -13.22
N PRO A 236 26.06 12.36 -12.15
CA PRO A 236 24.99 12.27 -11.17
C PRO A 236 23.60 12.22 -11.81
N GLY A 237 22.74 11.33 -11.32
CA GLY A 237 21.37 11.19 -11.80
C GLY A 237 20.54 12.43 -11.51
N ILE A 238 20.30 13.25 -12.54
CA ILE A 238 19.58 14.52 -12.44
C ILE A 238 18.39 14.57 -13.39
N TYR A 239 17.37 15.36 -13.02
CA TYR A 239 16.17 15.58 -13.84
C TYR A 239 16.21 16.89 -14.61
N SER A 240 17.10 17.82 -14.24
CA SER A 240 17.23 19.11 -14.89
C SER A 240 18.66 19.65 -14.75
N LEU A 241 19.07 20.54 -15.65
CA LEU A 241 20.31 21.32 -15.54
C LEU A 241 20.07 22.67 -14.85
N SER A 242 19.24 22.66 -13.80
CA SER A 242 19.04 23.83 -12.93
C SER A 242 20.19 23.93 -11.92
N THR A 243 20.27 25.00 -11.13
CA THR A 243 21.32 25.16 -10.10
C THR A 243 20.78 24.92 -8.69
N PHE A 244 19.82 24.01 -8.52
CA PHE A 244 19.24 23.79 -7.20
C PHE A 244 20.08 22.81 -6.37
N SER A 245 20.81 21.90 -7.02
CA SER A 245 21.67 20.91 -6.37
C SER A 245 23.12 20.95 -6.87
N LEU A 246 24.04 20.41 -6.05
CA LEU A 246 25.46 20.32 -6.36
C LEU A 246 25.72 19.33 -7.52
N GLU A 247 24.89 18.30 -7.61
CA GLU A 247 24.87 17.27 -8.66
C GLU A 247 24.51 17.87 -10.04
N GLU A 248 23.48 18.72 -10.08
CA GLU A 248 23.08 19.43 -11.31
C GLU A 248 24.21 20.36 -11.78
N LEU A 249 24.83 21.08 -10.83
CA LEU A 249 25.98 21.95 -11.11
C LEU A 249 27.17 21.17 -11.69
N ILE A 250 27.52 20.03 -11.10
CA ILE A 250 28.63 19.18 -11.56
C ILE A 250 28.38 18.66 -12.97
N SER A 251 27.20 18.09 -13.21
CA SER A 251 26.86 17.53 -14.51
C SER A 251 26.91 18.61 -15.60
N ARG A 252 26.37 19.79 -15.30
CA ARG A 252 26.41 20.96 -16.17
C ARG A 252 27.83 21.44 -16.47
N GLU A 253 28.65 21.61 -15.44
CA GLU A 253 30.04 22.05 -15.61
C GLU A 253 30.87 21.03 -16.39
N TYR A 254 30.72 19.75 -16.09
CA TYR A 254 31.44 18.69 -16.80
C TYR A 254 31.08 18.68 -18.29
N ILE A 255 29.79 18.66 -18.61
CA ILE A 255 29.32 18.60 -20.00
C ILE A 255 29.80 19.82 -20.80
N ALA A 256 29.73 21.03 -20.21
CA ALA A 256 30.03 22.26 -20.93
C ALA A 256 31.53 22.62 -20.99
N VAL A 257 32.28 22.35 -19.92
CA VAL A 257 33.68 22.77 -19.76
C VAL A 257 34.64 21.66 -20.17
N GLU A 258 34.47 20.45 -19.64
CA GLU A 258 35.34 19.31 -19.95
C GLU A 258 35.08 18.73 -21.35
N ARG A 259 33.89 19.01 -21.90
CA ARG A 259 33.44 18.68 -23.27
C ARG A 259 33.74 17.22 -23.62
N PRO A 260 32.97 16.27 -23.08
CA PRO A 260 33.11 14.87 -23.49
C PRO A 260 32.90 14.73 -25.00
N ASP A 261 33.53 13.71 -25.60
CA ASP A 261 33.42 13.42 -27.04
C ASP A 261 31.97 13.06 -27.43
N LEU A 262 31.22 12.46 -26.48
CA LEU A 262 29.80 12.14 -26.62
C LEU A 262 29.11 12.07 -25.25
N VAL A 263 27.83 12.42 -25.20
CA VAL A 263 26.94 12.14 -24.08
C VAL A 263 25.94 11.04 -24.47
N ILE A 264 25.93 9.93 -23.74
CA ILE A 264 24.84 8.96 -23.80
C ILE A 264 23.77 9.41 -22.82
N ASN A 265 22.64 9.86 -23.34
CA ASN A 265 21.50 10.30 -22.56
C ASN A 265 20.54 9.13 -22.32
N VAL A 266 20.42 8.70 -21.06
CA VAL A 266 19.56 7.58 -20.65
C VAL A 266 18.16 8.09 -20.35
N VAL A 267 17.18 7.64 -21.15
CA VAL A 267 15.79 8.10 -21.12
C VAL A 267 14.88 6.92 -20.80
N ASP A 268 14.05 7.03 -19.77
CA ASP A 268 13.03 6.01 -19.44
C ASP A 268 11.84 6.08 -20.42
N ALA A 269 11.67 5.02 -21.22
CA ALA A 269 10.59 4.85 -22.19
C ALA A 269 9.19 4.87 -21.55
N SER A 270 9.05 4.46 -20.29
CA SER A 270 7.77 4.39 -19.61
C SER A 270 7.25 5.76 -19.15
N VAL A 271 8.12 6.78 -19.09
CA VAL A 271 7.82 8.16 -18.71
C VAL A 271 8.54 9.14 -19.65
N LEU A 272 8.37 8.94 -20.97
CA LEU A 272 9.14 9.62 -22.02
C LEU A 272 9.08 11.15 -21.94
N GLU A 273 7.88 11.74 -21.80
CA GLU A 273 7.68 13.21 -21.79
C GLU A 273 8.51 13.91 -20.71
N ARG A 274 8.51 13.35 -19.50
CA ARG A 274 9.28 13.88 -18.37
C ARG A 274 10.79 13.79 -18.60
N ASN A 275 11.26 12.71 -19.23
CA ASN A 275 12.70 12.50 -19.48
C ASN A 275 13.20 13.34 -20.69
N LEU A 276 12.34 13.61 -21.67
CA LEU A 276 12.68 14.48 -22.79
C LEU A 276 12.93 15.93 -22.34
N PHE A 277 12.34 16.38 -21.23
CA PHE A 277 12.66 17.69 -20.66
C PHE A 277 14.17 17.88 -20.42
N PHE A 278 14.83 16.90 -19.78
CA PHE A 278 16.28 16.93 -19.57
C PHE A 278 17.05 16.82 -20.90
N THR A 279 16.55 15.98 -21.81
CA THR A 279 17.13 15.80 -23.16
C THR A 279 17.20 17.13 -23.93
N LEU A 280 16.14 17.93 -23.88
CA LEU A 280 16.10 19.24 -24.54
C LEU A 280 17.16 20.20 -23.96
N GLN A 281 17.42 20.15 -22.65
CA GLN A 281 18.45 20.98 -22.02
C GLN A 281 19.88 20.55 -22.40
N LEU A 282 20.12 19.24 -22.60
CA LEU A 282 21.37 18.74 -23.16
C LEU A 282 21.56 19.22 -24.61
N MET A 283 20.50 19.21 -25.42
CA MET A 283 20.54 19.73 -26.77
C MET A 283 20.84 21.24 -26.83
N GLU A 284 20.32 22.03 -25.87
CA GLU A 284 20.64 23.46 -25.75
C GLU A 284 22.14 23.70 -25.46
N LEU A 285 22.83 22.76 -24.80
CA LEU A 285 24.28 22.82 -24.57
C LEU A 285 25.11 22.45 -25.82
N GLU A 286 24.46 22.18 -26.96
CA GLU A 286 25.10 21.81 -28.24
C GLU A 286 26.05 20.60 -28.12
N THR A 287 25.77 19.68 -27.20
CA THR A 287 26.65 18.53 -26.95
C THR A 287 26.34 17.38 -27.92
N PRO A 288 27.36 16.74 -28.52
CA PRO A 288 27.16 15.52 -29.29
C PRO A 288 26.56 14.45 -28.38
N MET A 289 25.46 13.83 -28.81
CA MET A 289 24.75 12.88 -27.96
C MET A 289 24.11 11.72 -28.72
N VAL A 290 23.84 10.64 -27.99
CA VAL A 290 23.03 9.49 -28.41
C VAL A 290 22.03 9.20 -27.29
N ILE A 291 20.79 8.88 -27.64
CA ILE A 291 19.74 8.56 -26.66
C ILE A 291 19.67 7.04 -26.48
N ALA A 292 19.88 6.59 -25.25
CA ALA A 292 19.56 5.24 -24.81
C ALA A 292 18.14 5.21 -24.25
N LEU A 293 17.17 4.84 -25.09
CA LEU A 293 15.77 4.75 -24.69
C LEU A 293 15.54 3.43 -23.93
N ASN A 294 15.70 3.48 -22.61
CA ASN A 294 15.72 2.34 -21.71
C ASN A 294 14.32 1.97 -21.20
N GLN A 295 14.18 0.76 -20.61
CA GLN A 295 12.92 0.21 -20.09
C GLN A 295 11.83 0.00 -21.16
N MET A 296 12.22 -0.36 -22.38
CA MET A 296 11.28 -0.64 -23.48
C MET A 296 10.30 -1.79 -23.18
N ASP A 297 10.69 -2.73 -22.33
CA ASP A 297 9.86 -3.83 -21.82
C ASP A 297 8.77 -3.33 -20.86
N VAL A 298 9.11 -2.42 -19.95
CA VAL A 298 8.16 -1.78 -19.02
C VAL A 298 7.16 -0.90 -19.80
N ALA A 299 7.65 -0.12 -20.76
CA ALA A 299 6.80 0.70 -21.63
C ALA A 299 5.78 -0.17 -22.40
N ALA A 300 6.23 -1.30 -22.97
CA ALA A 300 5.34 -2.22 -23.68
C ALA A 300 4.24 -2.81 -22.78
N LYS A 301 4.55 -3.17 -21.53
CA LYS A 301 3.56 -3.66 -20.54
C LYS A 301 2.48 -2.62 -20.23
N LYS A 302 2.84 -1.34 -20.19
CA LYS A 302 1.91 -0.21 -19.99
C LYS A 302 1.09 0.14 -21.25
N GLY A 303 1.24 -0.62 -22.34
CA GLY A 303 0.59 -0.32 -23.62
C GLY A 303 1.23 0.86 -24.38
N ILE A 304 2.40 1.32 -23.95
CA ILE A 304 3.11 2.44 -24.59
C ILE A 304 3.94 1.86 -25.74
N LYS A 305 3.62 2.27 -26.98
CA LYS A 305 4.43 1.98 -28.17
C LYS A 305 5.15 3.25 -28.60
N ILE A 306 6.47 3.20 -28.67
CA ILE A 306 7.30 4.32 -29.12
C ILE A 306 7.90 3.96 -30.48
N ASP A 307 7.74 4.86 -31.43
CA ASP A 307 8.43 4.81 -32.71
C ASP A 307 9.81 5.46 -32.59
N CYS A 308 10.84 4.63 -32.41
CA CYS A 308 12.22 5.10 -32.24
C CYS A 308 12.75 5.83 -33.49
N GLN A 309 12.33 5.41 -34.69
CA GLN A 309 12.76 6.05 -35.94
C GLN A 309 12.17 7.44 -36.04
N ARG A 310 10.87 7.58 -35.73
CA ARG A 310 10.22 8.90 -35.70
C ARG A 310 10.84 9.81 -34.64
N LEU A 311 11.20 9.27 -33.48
CA LEU A 311 11.88 10.03 -32.43
C LEU A 311 13.28 10.49 -32.87
N GLU A 312 14.04 9.64 -33.57
CA GLU A 312 15.34 9.99 -34.16
C GLU A 312 15.20 11.07 -35.25
N GLU A 313 14.17 11.02 -36.09
CA GLU A 313 13.88 12.07 -37.10
C GLU A 313 13.57 13.43 -36.47
N LEU A 314 12.74 13.44 -35.42
CA LEU A 314 12.30 14.67 -34.75
C LEU A 314 13.43 15.33 -33.97
N LEU A 315 14.19 14.53 -33.22
CA LEU A 315 15.31 15.03 -32.42
C LEU A 315 16.58 15.24 -33.26
N LYS A 316 16.68 14.58 -34.43
CA LYS A 316 17.89 14.49 -35.27
C LYS A 316 19.11 14.00 -34.51
N VAL A 317 18.87 13.18 -33.49
CA VAL A 317 19.83 12.57 -32.59
C VAL A 317 19.55 11.06 -32.61
N PRO A 318 20.57 10.19 -32.68
CA PRO A 318 20.32 8.75 -32.72
C PRO A 318 19.60 8.24 -31.47
N VAL A 319 18.55 7.44 -31.67
CA VAL A 319 17.74 6.86 -30.59
C VAL A 319 17.83 5.34 -30.64
N ILE A 320 18.44 4.74 -29.63
CA ILE A 320 18.61 3.29 -29.55
C ILE A 320 17.69 2.74 -28.46
N PRO A 321 16.74 1.84 -28.78
CA PRO A 321 15.93 1.16 -27.77
C PRO A 321 16.80 0.18 -26.99
N THR A 322 16.77 0.28 -25.66
CA THR A 322 17.55 -0.57 -24.77
C THR A 322 16.68 -1.19 -23.68
N VAL A 323 17.11 -2.36 -23.21
CA VAL A 323 16.63 -2.97 -21.97
C VAL A 323 17.87 -3.33 -21.18
N ALA A 324 18.31 -2.38 -20.35
CA ALA A 324 19.55 -2.46 -19.58
C ALA A 324 19.73 -3.80 -18.84
N ILE A 325 18.65 -4.29 -18.22
CA ILE A 325 18.65 -5.52 -17.39
C ILE A 325 19.02 -6.76 -18.21
N THR A 326 18.70 -6.76 -19.50
CA THR A 326 18.98 -7.88 -20.40
C THR A 326 20.20 -7.64 -21.28
N GLY A 327 20.86 -6.48 -21.16
CA GLY A 327 21.91 -6.03 -22.08
C GLY A 327 21.43 -5.75 -23.52
N ARG A 328 20.13 -5.90 -23.80
CA ARG A 328 19.57 -5.71 -25.14
C ARG A 328 19.74 -4.26 -25.59
N GLY A 329 20.32 -4.07 -26.78
CA GLY A 329 20.55 -2.76 -27.39
C GLY A 329 21.85 -2.07 -26.98
N ILE A 330 22.60 -2.59 -26.00
CA ILE A 330 23.86 -1.96 -25.53
C ILE A 330 24.97 -2.01 -26.60
N TYR A 331 25.10 -3.12 -27.33
CA TYR A 331 26.06 -3.21 -28.45
C TYR A 331 25.76 -2.18 -29.54
N GLN A 332 24.48 -2.06 -29.92
CA GLN A 332 24.00 -1.10 -30.92
C GLN A 332 24.21 0.34 -30.45
N LEU A 333 24.00 0.60 -29.16
CA LEU A 333 24.25 1.89 -28.52
C LEU A 333 25.72 2.31 -28.66
N LEU A 334 26.66 1.40 -28.35
CA LEU A 334 28.10 1.66 -28.45
C LEU A 334 28.56 1.81 -29.91
N GLU A 335 28.06 0.97 -30.81
CA GLU A 335 28.32 1.06 -32.25
C GLU A 335 27.89 2.41 -32.80
N ARG A 336 26.65 2.83 -32.51
CA ARG A 336 26.13 4.13 -32.93
C ARG A 336 26.89 5.30 -32.30
N SER A 337 27.31 5.16 -31.05
CA SER A 337 28.12 6.16 -30.35
C SER A 337 29.44 6.42 -31.09
N ILE A 338 30.15 5.37 -31.51
CA ILE A 338 31.38 5.52 -32.31
C ILE A 338 31.10 6.18 -33.65
N GLU A 339 30.05 5.78 -34.36
CA GLU A 339 29.70 6.38 -35.65
C GLU A 339 29.44 7.89 -35.55
N VAL A 340 28.78 8.35 -34.48
CA VAL A 340 28.53 9.77 -34.23
C VAL A 340 29.83 10.52 -33.99
N ILE A 341 30.74 9.93 -33.21
CA ILE A 341 32.06 10.50 -32.93
C ILE A 341 32.91 10.58 -34.21
N GLU A 342 32.94 9.51 -35.02
CA GLU A 342 33.69 9.46 -36.28
C GLU A 342 33.19 10.47 -37.31
N ARG A 343 31.89 10.79 -37.30
CA ARG A 343 31.29 11.83 -38.15
C ARG A 343 31.54 13.26 -37.64
N GLY A 344 32.35 13.43 -36.60
CA GLY A 344 32.74 14.74 -36.05
C GLY A 344 31.81 15.27 -34.96
N GLY A 345 30.96 14.42 -34.37
CA GLY A 345 29.97 14.80 -33.36
C GLY A 345 28.77 15.50 -33.99
N ILE A 346 27.64 14.80 -34.09
CA ILE A 346 26.39 15.41 -34.58
C ILE A 346 25.92 16.41 -33.52
N LYS A 347 26.10 17.71 -33.80
CA LYS A 347 25.52 18.75 -32.96
C LYS A 347 23.98 18.68 -33.06
N PRO A 348 23.27 18.62 -31.93
CA PRO A 348 21.82 18.58 -31.96
C PRO A 348 21.26 19.83 -32.63
N PRO A 349 20.13 19.72 -33.34
CA PRO A 349 19.49 20.86 -33.98
C PRO A 349 19.04 21.89 -32.92
N ARG A 350 18.99 23.16 -33.33
CA ARG A 350 18.46 24.23 -32.50
C ARG A 350 16.98 23.98 -32.22
N ILE A 351 16.63 23.91 -30.93
CA ILE A 351 15.24 23.87 -30.49
C ILE A 351 14.64 25.26 -30.65
N GLU A 352 13.56 25.38 -31.41
CA GLU A 352 12.83 26.64 -31.60
C GLU A 352 11.68 26.75 -30.61
N TYR A 353 11.64 27.85 -29.87
CA TYR A 353 10.54 28.18 -28.98
C TYR A 353 9.52 29.09 -29.66
N GLY A 354 8.42 29.42 -28.99
CA GLY A 354 7.45 30.41 -29.47
C GLY A 354 8.15 31.70 -29.96
N ARG A 355 7.67 32.26 -31.08
CA ARG A 355 8.30 33.40 -31.79
C ARG A 355 8.64 34.58 -30.88
N GLU A 356 7.83 34.81 -29.86
CA GLU A 356 7.99 35.92 -28.91
C GLU A 356 9.19 35.72 -27.99
N ILE A 357 9.44 34.48 -27.56
CA ILE A 357 10.57 34.11 -26.71
C ILE A 357 11.82 33.99 -27.56
N GLU A 358 11.69 33.39 -28.74
CA GLU A 358 12.79 33.17 -29.68
C GLU A 358 13.49 34.48 -30.09
N LYS A 359 12.72 35.53 -30.44
CA LYS A 359 13.25 36.87 -30.75
C LYS A 359 14.10 37.46 -29.62
N ARG A 360 13.75 37.17 -28.37
CA ARG A 360 14.43 37.69 -27.18
C ARG A 360 15.66 36.87 -26.83
N ILE A 361 15.58 35.55 -27.00
CA ILE A 361 16.74 34.66 -26.91
C ILE A 361 17.77 35.07 -27.96
N GLU A 362 17.39 35.32 -29.22
CA GLU A 362 18.32 35.75 -30.28
C GLU A 362 19.04 37.05 -29.93
N LYS A 363 18.28 38.06 -29.52
CA LYS A 363 18.83 39.36 -29.11
C LYS A 363 19.86 39.23 -27.97
N LEU A 364 19.60 38.36 -26.99
CA LEU A 364 20.57 38.09 -25.92
C LEU A 364 21.74 37.22 -26.39
N THR A 365 21.48 36.26 -27.27
CA THR A 365 22.48 35.36 -27.81
C THR A 365 23.57 36.15 -28.54
N ASP A 366 23.20 37.15 -29.35
CA ASP A 366 24.17 37.97 -30.07
C ASP A 366 25.02 38.84 -29.13
N LEU A 367 24.43 39.38 -28.07
CA LEU A 367 25.18 40.10 -27.03
C LEU A 367 26.14 39.19 -26.24
N VAL A 368 25.75 37.94 -25.98
CA VAL A 368 26.58 36.97 -25.26
C VAL A 368 27.69 36.40 -26.14
N LYS A 369 27.48 36.25 -27.46
CA LYS A 369 28.52 35.80 -28.40
C LYS A 369 29.78 36.66 -28.32
N GLU A 370 29.62 37.98 -28.16
CA GLU A 370 30.74 38.92 -28.01
C GLU A 370 31.59 38.69 -26.75
N VAL A 371 31.06 37.97 -25.75
CA VAL A 371 31.73 37.72 -24.47
C VAL A 371 32.60 36.47 -24.50
N GLY A 372 32.32 35.52 -25.40
CA GLY A 372 33.07 34.27 -25.49
C GLY A 372 33.03 33.45 -24.19
N PHE A 373 31.84 33.30 -23.59
CA PHE A 373 31.65 32.63 -22.31
C PHE A 373 31.85 31.09 -22.39
N LYS A 374 32.06 30.43 -21.25
CA LYS A 374 32.36 28.98 -21.18
C LYS A 374 31.23 28.10 -21.72
N TYR A 375 29.98 28.56 -21.63
CA TYR A 375 28.79 27.87 -22.15
C TYR A 375 28.37 28.42 -23.52
N PRO A 376 27.63 27.65 -24.33
CA PRO A 376 27.06 28.14 -25.58
C PRO A 376 26.25 29.43 -25.37
N ALA A 377 26.37 30.37 -26.32
CA ALA A 377 25.77 31.69 -26.19
C ALA A 377 24.24 31.63 -26.07
N ARG A 378 23.61 30.71 -26.81
CA ARG A 378 22.15 30.49 -26.76
C ARG A 378 21.70 29.97 -25.40
N TRP A 379 22.36 28.93 -24.88
CA TRP A 379 22.05 28.38 -23.56
C TRP A 379 22.22 29.44 -22.46
N THR A 380 23.30 30.22 -22.53
CA THR A 380 23.56 31.33 -21.60
C THR A 380 22.46 32.38 -21.66
N ALA A 381 22.01 32.75 -22.85
CA ALA A 381 20.89 33.67 -23.03
C ALA A 381 19.59 33.15 -22.38
N ILE A 382 19.28 31.86 -22.56
CA ILE A 382 18.11 31.21 -21.94
C ILE A 382 18.23 31.24 -20.41
N LYS A 383 19.40 30.89 -19.86
CA LYS A 383 19.64 30.90 -18.41
C LYS A 383 19.57 32.28 -17.78
N LEU A 384 20.00 33.32 -18.51
CA LEU A 384 19.83 34.71 -18.09
C LEU A 384 18.36 35.14 -18.07
N LEU A 385 17.52 34.62 -18.97
CA LEU A 385 16.07 34.86 -18.94
C LEU A 385 15.35 34.07 -17.82
N GLU A 386 15.86 32.90 -17.46
CA GLU A 386 15.42 32.10 -16.31
C GLU A 386 15.86 32.70 -14.95
N GLY A 387 16.77 33.67 -14.94
CA GLY A 387 17.28 34.27 -13.71
C GLY A 387 18.22 33.35 -12.92
N ASP A 388 19.01 32.52 -13.61
CA ASP A 388 20.03 31.68 -12.99
C ASP A 388 21.07 32.54 -12.26
N ARG A 389 21.12 32.41 -10.93
CA ARG A 389 21.93 33.29 -10.06
C ARG A 389 23.42 33.18 -10.32
N GLU A 390 23.90 32.01 -10.75
CA GLU A 390 25.33 31.76 -10.95
C GLU A 390 25.78 32.35 -12.29
N VAL A 391 25.01 32.08 -13.35
CA VAL A 391 25.24 32.67 -14.68
C VAL A 391 25.12 34.20 -14.60
N GLU A 392 24.14 34.73 -13.87
CA GLU A 392 24.02 36.18 -13.64
C GLU A 392 25.28 36.75 -12.99
N ARG A 393 25.79 36.11 -11.92
CA ARG A 393 26.99 36.57 -11.21
C ARG A 393 28.24 36.54 -12.08
N GLU A 394 28.43 35.48 -12.87
CA GLU A 394 29.60 35.37 -13.75
C GLU A 394 29.56 36.40 -14.89
N ILE A 395 28.42 36.56 -15.57
CA ILE A 395 28.27 37.54 -16.66
C ILE A 395 28.31 38.98 -16.13
N GLN A 396 27.77 39.24 -14.93
CA GLN A 396 27.83 40.57 -14.30
C GLN A 396 29.27 41.04 -14.07
N ARG A 397 30.21 40.13 -13.79
CA ARG A 397 31.64 40.46 -13.64
C ARG A 397 32.29 40.87 -14.96
N VAL A 398 31.76 40.40 -16.09
CA VAL A 398 32.35 40.64 -17.42
C VAL A 398 31.69 41.81 -18.14
N LYS A 399 30.35 41.78 -18.30
CA LYS A 399 29.56 42.86 -18.94
C LYS A 399 28.22 43.05 -18.22
N PRO A 400 28.11 44.01 -17.26
CA PRO A 400 26.87 44.30 -16.53
C PRO A 400 25.68 44.69 -17.40
N GLU A 401 25.91 45.22 -18.61
CA GLU A 401 24.87 45.67 -19.54
C GLU A 401 24.00 44.53 -20.07
N ILE A 402 24.58 43.33 -20.20
CA ILE A 402 23.86 42.13 -20.63
C ILE A 402 22.80 41.75 -19.60
N ILE A 403 23.14 41.83 -18.30
CA ILE A 403 22.19 41.54 -17.20
C ILE A 403 21.03 42.54 -17.20
N ARG A 404 21.30 43.84 -17.42
CA ARG A 404 20.24 44.85 -17.52
C ARG A 404 19.31 44.55 -18.70
N THR A 405 19.88 44.13 -19.83
CA THR A 405 19.12 43.75 -21.02
C THR A 405 18.30 42.49 -20.80
N ALA A 406 18.88 41.45 -20.16
CA ALA A 406 18.19 40.22 -19.83
C ALA A 406 17.01 40.46 -18.88
N ARG A 407 17.18 41.26 -17.82
CA ARG A 407 16.09 41.64 -16.91
C ARG A 407 15.00 42.44 -17.60
N ARG A 408 15.34 43.33 -18.55
CA ARG A 408 14.35 44.05 -19.36
C ARG A 408 13.54 43.08 -20.22
N LEU A 409 14.19 42.17 -20.94
CA LEU A 409 13.52 41.20 -21.82
C LEU A 409 12.70 40.17 -21.05
N SER A 410 13.18 39.73 -19.89
CA SER A 410 12.45 38.85 -18.96
C SER A 410 11.14 39.52 -18.50
N LYS A 411 11.18 40.80 -18.13
CA LYS A 411 9.97 41.59 -17.80
C LYS A 411 9.01 41.78 -18.98
N GLU A 412 9.51 41.86 -20.21
CA GLU A 412 8.66 41.91 -21.39
C GLU A 412 7.91 40.59 -21.61
N ILE A 413 8.59 39.46 -21.43
CA ILE A 413 7.97 38.12 -21.50
C ILE A 413 6.89 37.99 -20.41
N GLU A 414 7.20 38.41 -19.19
CA GLU A 414 6.22 38.44 -18.08
C GLU A 414 4.96 39.24 -18.42
N ARG A 415 5.11 40.42 -19.04
CA ARG A 415 3.96 41.26 -19.41
C ARG A 415 3.09 40.63 -20.51
N ILE A 416 3.68 39.89 -21.43
CA ILE A 416 2.96 39.27 -22.54
C ILE A 416 2.19 38.03 -22.06
N HIS A 417 2.83 37.18 -21.26
CA HIS A 417 2.27 35.88 -20.86
C HIS A 417 1.54 35.91 -19.50
N GLY A 418 1.70 36.98 -18.70
CA GLY A 418 1.08 37.09 -17.37
C GLY A 418 1.72 36.21 -16.28
N HIS A 419 2.83 35.55 -16.59
CA HIS A 419 3.54 34.63 -15.69
C HIS A 419 5.04 34.93 -15.66
N PRO A 420 5.74 34.58 -14.55
CA PRO A 420 7.19 34.73 -14.47
C PRO A 420 7.93 34.07 -15.64
N CYS A 421 8.91 34.78 -16.21
CA CYS A 421 9.69 34.30 -17.36
C CYS A 421 10.28 32.87 -17.18
N PRO A 422 10.80 32.47 -16.00
CA PRO A 422 11.29 31.10 -15.80
C PRO A 422 10.18 30.05 -15.94
N THR A 423 8.95 30.38 -15.50
CA THR A 423 7.77 29.52 -15.65
C THR A 423 7.37 29.40 -17.12
N VAL A 424 7.40 30.51 -17.87
CA VAL A 424 7.09 30.52 -19.31
C VAL A 424 8.09 29.65 -20.08
N ILE A 425 9.39 29.81 -19.84
CA ILE A 425 10.43 29.00 -20.51
C ILE A 425 10.28 27.52 -20.16
N THR A 426 9.98 27.19 -18.90
CA THR A 426 9.73 25.81 -18.47
C THR A 426 8.52 25.23 -19.19
N SER A 427 7.43 26.00 -19.31
CA SER A 427 6.22 25.61 -20.03
C SER A 427 6.50 25.36 -21.51
N GLU A 428 7.31 26.19 -22.17
CA GLU A 428 7.69 26.00 -23.57
C GLU A 428 8.49 24.71 -23.78
N ARG A 429 9.42 24.39 -22.88
CA ARG A 429 10.15 23.11 -22.94
C ARG A 429 9.22 21.91 -22.82
N TYR A 430 8.29 21.95 -21.87
CA TYR A 430 7.28 20.89 -21.73
C TYR A 430 6.39 20.79 -22.97
N GLU A 431 6.00 21.92 -23.58
CA GLU A 431 5.19 21.90 -24.78
C GLU A 431 5.95 21.33 -25.99
N VAL A 432 7.25 21.63 -26.14
CA VAL A 432 8.11 21.02 -27.17
C VAL A 432 8.26 19.51 -26.93
N ALA A 433 8.56 19.10 -25.69
CA ALA A 433 8.64 17.69 -25.33
C ALA A 433 7.31 16.97 -25.60
N GLY A 434 6.19 17.56 -25.19
CA GLY A 434 4.85 17.04 -25.42
C GLY A 434 4.50 16.91 -26.90
N ARG A 435 4.89 17.88 -27.75
CA ARG A 435 4.74 17.76 -29.21
C ARG A 435 5.50 16.56 -29.77
N ILE A 436 6.77 16.39 -29.38
CA ILE A 436 7.61 15.27 -29.82
C ILE A 436 6.99 13.94 -29.38
N VAL A 437 6.54 13.84 -28.12
CA VAL A 437 5.88 12.64 -27.60
C VAL A 437 4.58 12.34 -28.34
N ARG A 438 3.73 13.34 -28.60
CA ARG A 438 2.46 13.13 -29.34
C ARG A 438 2.69 12.57 -30.75
N GLU A 439 3.81 12.89 -31.38
CA GLU A 439 4.16 12.35 -32.70
C GLU A 439 4.85 10.99 -32.65
N ALA A 440 5.71 10.75 -31.64
CA ALA A 440 6.54 9.55 -31.56
C ALA A 440 5.94 8.41 -30.70
N GLN A 441 5.00 8.72 -29.81
CA GLN A 441 4.41 7.78 -28.87
C GLN A 441 2.94 7.53 -29.19
N ARG A 442 2.54 6.25 -29.19
CA ARG A 442 1.15 5.82 -29.26
C ARG A 442 0.80 5.02 -28.01
N ILE A 443 -0.21 5.47 -27.29
CA ILE A 443 -0.79 4.71 -26.18
C ILE A 443 -1.81 3.75 -26.80
N VAL A 444 -1.49 2.46 -26.77
CA VAL A 444 -2.35 1.39 -27.25
C VAL A 444 -2.95 0.72 -26.03
N ALA A 445 -4.29 0.61 -25.98
CA ALA A 445 -4.93 -0.16 -24.93
C ALA A 445 -4.39 -1.61 -24.95
N PRO A 446 -4.06 -2.21 -23.79
CA PRO A 446 -3.57 -3.57 -23.74
C PRO A 446 -4.55 -4.52 -24.44
N ILE A 447 -4.04 -5.42 -25.28
CA ILE A 447 -4.83 -6.23 -26.24
C ILE A 447 -5.80 -7.18 -25.50
N ARG A 448 -5.56 -7.47 -24.22
CA ARG A 448 -6.45 -8.28 -23.38
C ARG A 448 -6.56 -7.66 -21.99
N PRO A 449 -7.80 -7.48 -21.47
CA PRO A 449 -7.96 -7.04 -20.10
C PRO A 449 -7.42 -8.11 -19.16
N SER A 450 -6.62 -7.65 -18.19
CA SER A 450 -6.08 -8.49 -17.13
C SER A 450 -7.20 -9.15 -16.31
N LEU A 451 -6.88 -10.22 -15.57
CA LEU A 451 -7.86 -10.90 -14.72
C LEU A 451 -8.46 -9.92 -13.68
N SER A 452 -7.62 -9.01 -13.16
CA SER A 452 -8.01 -7.88 -12.31
C SER A 452 -9.01 -6.94 -12.98
N GLU A 453 -8.76 -6.55 -14.24
CA GLU A 453 -9.69 -5.70 -15.00
C GLU A 453 -11.03 -6.39 -15.27
N ARG A 454 -11.03 -7.69 -15.55
CA ARG A 454 -12.27 -8.47 -15.73
C ARG A 454 -13.09 -8.53 -14.45
N ILE A 455 -12.43 -8.82 -13.32
CA ILE A 455 -13.08 -8.83 -12.00
C ILE A 455 -13.62 -7.43 -11.70
N HIS A 456 -12.83 -6.38 -11.93
CA HIS A 456 -13.25 -4.99 -11.77
C HIS A 456 -14.48 -4.66 -12.60
N ALA A 457 -14.49 -5.00 -13.90
CA ALA A 457 -15.64 -4.74 -14.76
C ALA A 457 -16.91 -5.47 -14.28
N ILE A 458 -16.77 -6.67 -13.75
CA ILE A 458 -17.86 -7.45 -13.17
C ILE A 458 -18.37 -6.83 -11.86
N THR A 459 -17.45 -6.48 -10.94
CA THR A 459 -17.79 -6.00 -9.60
C THR A 459 -18.24 -4.55 -9.57
N THR A 460 -17.94 -3.75 -10.59
CA THR A 460 -18.44 -2.36 -10.71
C THR A 460 -19.66 -2.22 -11.63
N HIS A 461 -20.12 -3.31 -12.25
CA HIS A 461 -21.27 -3.27 -13.15
C HIS A 461 -22.57 -2.90 -12.41
N ARG A 462 -23.39 -2.03 -13.01
CA ARG A 462 -24.64 -1.47 -12.44
C ARG A 462 -25.66 -2.48 -11.88
N VAL A 463 -25.66 -3.73 -12.33
CA VAL A 463 -26.58 -4.79 -11.89
C VAL A 463 -25.78 -5.98 -11.36
N LEU A 464 -24.93 -6.55 -12.22
CA LEU A 464 -24.05 -7.66 -11.87
C LEU A 464 -23.12 -7.37 -10.68
N GLY A 465 -22.70 -6.12 -10.45
CA GLY A 465 -21.94 -5.72 -9.27
C GLY A 465 -22.73 -5.89 -7.98
N TYR A 466 -24.00 -5.48 -7.94
CA TYR A 466 -24.87 -5.74 -6.78
C TYR A 466 -25.13 -7.23 -6.57
N LEU A 467 -25.28 -8.01 -7.64
CA LEU A 467 -25.45 -9.46 -7.53
C LEU A 467 -24.21 -10.13 -6.93
N VAL A 468 -23.02 -9.78 -7.42
CA VAL A 468 -21.75 -10.30 -6.90
C VAL A 468 -21.53 -9.84 -5.47
N MET A 469 -21.82 -8.58 -5.15
CA MET A 469 -21.80 -8.06 -3.78
C MET A 469 -22.70 -8.91 -2.88
N SER A 470 -23.98 -9.09 -3.22
CA SER A 470 -24.91 -9.92 -2.43
C SER A 470 -24.42 -11.36 -2.25
N LEU A 471 -23.86 -11.97 -3.29
CA LEU A 471 -23.31 -13.33 -3.21
C LEU A 471 -22.08 -13.42 -2.29
N VAL A 472 -21.16 -12.46 -2.40
CA VAL A 472 -19.99 -12.37 -1.52
C VAL A 472 -20.45 -12.16 -0.08
N LEU A 473 -21.39 -11.24 0.18
CA LEU A 473 -21.90 -11.00 1.53
C LEU A 473 -22.58 -12.24 2.11
N LEU A 474 -23.41 -12.94 1.34
CA LEU A 474 -24.02 -14.19 1.76
C LEU A 474 -22.96 -15.25 2.09
N ALA A 475 -21.92 -15.37 1.26
CA ALA A 475 -20.82 -16.29 1.52
C ALA A 475 -20.04 -15.93 2.80
N VAL A 476 -19.80 -14.63 3.04
CA VAL A 476 -19.16 -14.13 4.26
C VAL A 476 -20.00 -14.44 5.49
N PHE A 477 -21.29 -14.11 5.48
CA PHE A 477 -22.17 -14.40 6.62
C PHE A 477 -22.29 -15.90 6.87
N TYR A 478 -22.48 -16.70 5.82
CA TYR A 478 -22.52 -18.15 5.93
C TYR A 478 -21.24 -18.72 6.55
N ALA A 479 -20.07 -18.26 6.10
CA ALA A 479 -18.79 -18.70 6.65
C ALA A 479 -18.63 -18.29 8.12
N ILE A 480 -18.98 -17.06 8.49
CA ILE A 480 -18.89 -16.57 9.88
C ILE A 480 -19.82 -17.37 10.79
N PHE A 481 -21.09 -17.57 10.41
CA PHE A 481 -22.05 -18.28 11.24
C PHE A 481 -21.75 -19.77 11.32
N SER A 482 -21.47 -20.44 10.20
CA SER A 482 -21.17 -21.87 10.21
C SER A 482 -19.90 -22.19 11.02
N PHE A 483 -18.84 -21.40 10.86
CA PHE A 483 -17.62 -21.56 11.66
C PHE A 483 -17.83 -21.18 13.12
N GLY A 484 -18.60 -20.10 13.35
CA GLY A 484 -18.94 -19.60 14.68
C GLY A 484 -19.75 -20.61 15.49
N ASP A 485 -20.84 -21.14 14.94
CA ASP A 485 -21.70 -22.16 15.56
C ASP A 485 -20.91 -23.42 15.91
N TYR A 486 -20.12 -23.93 14.95
CA TYR A 486 -19.30 -25.13 15.14
C TYR A 486 -18.28 -24.94 16.28
N THR A 487 -17.54 -23.82 16.26
CA THR A 487 -16.51 -23.54 17.25
C THR A 487 -17.11 -23.18 18.61
N SER A 488 -18.26 -22.49 18.62
CA SER A 488 -19.01 -22.14 19.83
C SER A 488 -19.51 -23.38 20.57
N GLY A 489 -20.09 -24.35 19.84
CA GLY A 489 -20.51 -25.63 20.40
C GLY A 489 -19.34 -26.40 21.02
N LEU A 490 -18.23 -26.53 20.27
CA LEU A 490 -17.02 -27.21 20.75
C LEU A 490 -16.46 -26.60 22.05
N LEU A 491 -16.32 -25.27 22.08
CA LEU A 491 -15.83 -24.56 23.27
C LEU A 491 -16.84 -24.61 24.42
N GLY A 492 -18.14 -24.55 24.11
CA GLY A 492 -19.22 -24.69 25.08
C GLY A 492 -19.16 -26.02 25.80
N ASP A 493 -19.14 -27.12 25.06
CA ASP A 493 -19.08 -28.48 25.62
C ASP A 493 -17.84 -28.67 26.50
N LEU A 494 -16.68 -28.16 26.05
CA LEU A 494 -15.44 -28.23 26.82
C LEU A 494 -15.52 -27.45 28.14
N LEU A 495 -16.05 -26.22 28.10
CA LEU A 495 -16.04 -25.34 29.26
C LEU A 495 -17.17 -25.63 30.25
N TYR A 496 -18.37 -25.99 29.77
CA TYR A 496 -19.46 -26.46 30.64
C TYR A 496 -19.16 -27.84 31.26
N GLY A 497 -18.32 -28.66 30.60
CA GLY A 497 -17.78 -29.88 31.21
C GLY A 497 -16.98 -29.64 32.50
N LEU A 498 -16.52 -28.42 32.76
CA LEU A 498 -15.83 -28.04 33.99
C LEU A 498 -16.78 -27.75 35.16
N GLU A 499 -18.10 -27.77 34.96
CA GLU A 499 -19.09 -27.46 36.00
C GLU A 499 -19.03 -28.45 37.17
N HIS A 500 -19.06 -29.74 36.86
CA HIS A 500 -19.05 -30.80 37.87
C HIS A 500 -17.81 -30.74 38.77
N PRO A 501 -16.56 -30.70 38.24
CA PRO A 501 -15.37 -30.58 39.10
C PRO A 501 -15.34 -29.25 39.87
N PHE A 502 -15.83 -28.15 39.29
CA PHE A 502 -15.91 -26.86 39.99
C PHE A 502 -16.87 -26.91 41.19
N ARG A 503 -18.08 -27.45 41.01
CA ARG A 503 -19.08 -27.61 42.07
C ARG A 503 -18.63 -28.57 43.17
N THR A 504 -17.79 -29.55 42.84
CA THR A 504 -17.17 -30.46 43.84
C THR A 504 -16.22 -29.72 44.77
N ILE A 505 -15.54 -28.65 44.31
CA ILE A 505 -14.56 -27.88 45.08
C ILE A 505 -15.23 -26.74 45.86
N PHE A 506 -16.14 -26.00 45.23
CA PHE A 506 -16.76 -24.79 45.81
C PHE A 506 -18.12 -25.04 46.47
N GLY A 507 -18.68 -26.25 46.33
CA GLY A 507 -19.96 -26.66 46.89
C GLY A 507 -21.17 -26.10 46.12
N ASN A 508 -22.36 -26.63 46.43
CA ASN A 508 -23.65 -26.18 45.88
C ASN A 508 -24.30 -25.08 46.73
N GLY A 509 -23.51 -24.34 47.52
CA GLY A 509 -23.99 -23.24 48.33
C GLY A 509 -24.10 -21.94 47.52
N LEU A 510 -24.63 -20.89 48.16
CA LEU A 510 -24.81 -19.57 47.56
C LEU A 510 -23.52 -18.99 46.95
N LEU A 511 -22.36 -19.29 47.52
CA LEU A 511 -21.05 -18.91 46.99
C LEU A 511 -20.71 -19.66 45.68
N GLY A 512 -20.99 -20.95 45.60
CA GLY A 512 -20.75 -21.78 44.42
C GLY A 512 -21.65 -21.36 43.25
N ASP A 513 -22.92 -21.08 43.53
CA ASP A 513 -23.88 -20.61 42.51
C ASP A 513 -23.57 -19.20 42.01
N LEU A 514 -23.06 -18.31 42.89
CA LEU A 514 -22.66 -16.96 42.49
C LEU A 514 -21.36 -16.96 41.68
N LEU A 515 -20.38 -17.79 42.05
CA LEU A 515 -19.12 -17.89 41.31
C LEU A 515 -19.31 -18.58 39.96
N TRP A 516 -20.07 -19.67 39.93
CA TRP A 516 -20.36 -20.37 38.67
C TRP A 516 -21.30 -19.54 37.79
N GLY A 517 -22.48 -19.21 38.29
CA GLY A 517 -23.52 -18.50 37.53
C GLY A 517 -23.19 -17.04 37.23
N GLY A 518 -22.32 -16.41 38.02
CA GLY A 518 -21.92 -15.02 37.80
C GLY A 518 -20.63 -14.88 37.00
N VAL A 519 -19.54 -15.47 37.49
CA VAL A 519 -18.19 -15.24 36.93
C VAL A 519 -17.87 -16.25 35.83
N MET A 520 -18.05 -17.54 36.09
CA MET A 520 -17.72 -18.59 35.11
C MET A 520 -18.66 -18.55 33.91
N GLU A 521 -19.97 -18.43 34.09
CA GLU A 521 -20.91 -18.26 32.98
C GLU A 521 -20.61 -17.00 32.16
N GLY A 522 -20.18 -15.90 32.79
CA GLY A 522 -19.74 -14.70 32.09
C GLY A 522 -18.47 -14.93 31.26
N LEU A 523 -17.50 -15.69 31.80
CA LEU A 523 -16.26 -16.05 31.10
C LEU A 523 -16.55 -17.02 29.95
N ILE A 524 -17.38 -18.04 30.18
CA ILE A 524 -17.82 -19.00 29.17
C ILE A 524 -18.52 -18.25 28.05
N ALA A 525 -19.51 -17.40 28.35
CA ALA A 525 -20.22 -16.60 27.35
C ALA A 525 -19.27 -15.71 26.54
N GLY A 526 -18.31 -15.06 27.20
CA GLY A 526 -17.28 -14.28 26.52
C GLY A 526 -16.42 -15.12 25.57
N VAL A 527 -16.04 -16.35 25.94
CA VAL A 527 -15.22 -17.21 25.08
C VAL A 527 -16.04 -17.86 23.97
N THR A 528 -17.23 -18.38 24.26
CA THR A 528 -17.99 -19.25 23.36
C THR A 528 -18.88 -18.48 22.40
N ILE A 529 -19.45 -17.34 22.81
CA ILE A 529 -20.43 -16.60 21.98
C ILE A 529 -19.73 -15.55 21.15
N VAL A 530 -18.61 -15.02 21.60
CA VAL A 530 -18.02 -13.82 21.02
C VAL A 530 -16.80 -14.14 20.17
N LEU A 531 -15.81 -14.86 20.69
CA LEU A 531 -14.57 -15.14 19.96
C LEU A 531 -14.81 -15.95 18.66
N PRO A 532 -15.64 -17.02 18.63
CA PRO A 532 -15.92 -17.81 17.43
C PRO A 532 -16.46 -17.04 16.25
N TYR A 533 -17.14 -15.91 16.49
CA TYR A 533 -17.73 -15.10 15.44
C TYR A 533 -16.86 -13.88 15.12
N ILE A 534 -16.23 -13.24 16.12
CA ILE A 534 -15.37 -12.06 15.92
C ILE A 534 -14.07 -12.41 15.19
N VAL A 535 -13.48 -13.59 15.45
CA VAL A 535 -12.23 -14.02 14.80
C VAL A 535 -12.39 -14.20 13.28
N PRO A 536 -13.30 -15.06 12.77
CA PRO A 536 -13.48 -15.22 11.33
C PRO A 536 -13.96 -13.93 10.67
N PHE A 537 -14.73 -13.11 11.40
CA PHE A 537 -15.16 -11.79 10.94
C PHE A 537 -13.97 -10.86 10.62
N TYR A 538 -13.04 -10.65 11.56
CA TYR A 538 -11.90 -9.76 11.31
C TYR A 538 -10.97 -10.33 10.24
N LEU A 539 -10.80 -11.66 10.23
CA LEU A 539 -10.02 -12.34 9.21
C LEU A 539 -10.57 -12.07 7.80
N ILE A 540 -11.89 -12.25 7.61
CA ILE A 540 -12.55 -12.01 6.32
C ILE A 540 -12.58 -10.51 5.99
N LEU A 541 -12.89 -9.65 6.96
CA LEU A 541 -12.92 -8.20 6.74
C LEU A 541 -11.57 -7.69 6.24
N TYR A 542 -10.47 -8.05 6.91
CA TYR A 542 -9.13 -7.65 6.52
C TYR A 542 -8.69 -8.30 5.20
N MET A 543 -9.17 -9.50 4.88
CA MET A 543 -8.95 -10.12 3.57
C MET A 543 -9.68 -9.34 2.45
N LEU A 544 -10.91 -8.89 2.68
CA LEU A 544 -11.66 -8.06 1.73
C LEU A 544 -11.09 -6.64 1.61
N GLU A 545 -10.53 -6.10 2.70
CA GLU A 545 -9.86 -4.80 2.72
C GLU A 545 -8.56 -4.85 1.93
N ASP A 546 -7.68 -5.80 2.24
CA ASP A 546 -6.36 -5.89 1.61
C ASP A 546 -6.43 -6.36 0.15
N SER A 547 -7.50 -7.07 -0.25
CA SER A 547 -7.76 -7.38 -1.66
C SER A 547 -8.29 -6.21 -2.48
N GLY A 548 -8.66 -5.10 -1.84
CA GLY A 548 -9.27 -3.94 -2.49
C GLY A 548 -10.76 -4.10 -2.81
N TYR A 549 -11.40 -5.21 -2.44
CA TYR A 549 -12.83 -5.45 -2.73
C TYR A 549 -13.76 -4.47 -1.99
N LEU A 550 -13.44 -4.10 -0.74
CA LEU A 550 -14.27 -3.16 0.05
C LEU A 550 -14.49 -1.82 -0.66
N SER A 551 -13.50 -1.34 -1.42
CA SER A 551 -13.64 -0.09 -2.18
C SER A 551 -14.69 -0.17 -3.30
N ARG A 552 -14.91 -1.35 -3.89
CA ARG A 552 -15.96 -1.56 -4.92
C ARG A 552 -17.33 -1.65 -4.30
N ILE A 553 -17.45 -2.32 -3.15
CA ILE A 553 -18.69 -2.32 -2.36
C ILE A 553 -19.06 -0.88 -2.01
N ALA A 554 -18.11 -0.09 -1.53
CA ALA A 554 -18.33 1.32 -1.21
C ALA A 554 -18.76 2.12 -2.45
N PHE A 555 -18.12 1.90 -3.61
CA PHE A 555 -18.52 2.57 -4.86
C PHE A 555 -19.94 2.21 -5.29
N LEU A 556 -20.31 0.92 -5.30
CA LEU A 556 -21.65 0.48 -5.69
C LEU A 556 -22.73 1.07 -4.76
N THR A 557 -22.47 1.04 -3.46
CA THR A 557 -23.45 1.43 -2.44
C THR A 557 -23.53 2.94 -2.24
N ASP A 558 -22.62 3.71 -2.84
CA ASP A 558 -22.55 5.16 -2.68
C ASP A 558 -23.87 5.86 -3.00
N SER A 559 -24.52 5.51 -4.12
CA SER A 559 -25.79 6.11 -4.51
C SER A 559 -26.92 5.93 -3.48
N ILE A 560 -26.95 4.79 -2.79
CA ILE A 560 -27.96 4.47 -1.78
C ILE A 560 -27.61 5.18 -0.47
N MET A 561 -26.33 5.17 -0.09
CA MET A 561 -25.84 5.82 1.12
C MET A 561 -26.01 7.34 1.04
N HIS A 562 -25.78 7.94 -0.14
CA HIS A 562 -25.91 9.37 -0.33
C HIS A 562 -27.36 9.85 -0.17
N ARG A 563 -28.35 9.00 -0.51
CA ARG A 563 -29.76 9.27 -0.20
C ARG A 563 -30.04 9.26 1.31
N MET A 564 -29.31 8.49 2.09
CA MET A 564 -29.37 8.54 3.56
C MET A 564 -28.61 9.73 4.14
N GLY A 565 -27.68 10.31 3.37
CA GLY A 565 -26.78 11.38 3.81
C GLY A 565 -25.40 10.87 4.29
N LEU A 566 -25.03 9.66 3.88
CA LEU A 566 -23.75 9.02 4.17
C LEU A 566 -22.97 8.74 2.88
N HIS A 567 -21.67 8.51 3.01
CA HIS A 567 -20.83 8.05 1.90
C HIS A 567 -20.93 6.53 1.71
N GLY A 568 -20.62 6.01 0.52
CA GLY A 568 -20.60 4.56 0.26
C GLY A 568 -19.71 3.74 1.21
N LYS A 569 -18.65 4.36 1.77
CA LYS A 569 -17.79 3.75 2.80
C LYS A 569 -18.60 3.33 4.05
N ALA A 570 -19.73 3.99 4.35
CA ALA A 570 -20.57 3.72 5.52
C ALA A 570 -21.34 2.40 5.40
N PHE A 571 -21.47 1.86 4.19
CA PHE A 571 -22.08 0.53 4.01
C PHE A 571 -21.29 -0.56 4.73
N ILE A 572 -19.96 -0.41 4.81
CA ILE A 572 -19.08 -1.36 5.51
C ILE A 572 -19.53 -1.50 6.98
N PRO A 573 -19.49 -0.47 7.84
CA PRO A 573 -19.96 -0.60 9.23
C PRO A 573 -21.41 -1.10 9.35
N ILE A 574 -22.33 -0.63 8.50
CA ILE A 574 -23.75 -1.05 8.54
C ILE A 574 -23.91 -2.55 8.27
N MET A 575 -23.18 -3.07 7.29
CA MET A 575 -23.15 -4.49 6.98
C MET A 575 -22.57 -5.30 8.15
N LEU A 576 -21.50 -4.83 8.78
CA LEU A 576 -20.88 -5.50 9.93
C LEU A 576 -21.83 -5.58 11.14
N ALA A 577 -22.76 -4.62 11.27
CA ALA A 577 -23.73 -4.56 12.36
C ALA A 577 -24.69 -5.77 12.39
N TYR A 578 -25.04 -6.32 11.22
CA TYR A 578 -25.83 -7.56 11.14
C TYR A 578 -25.13 -8.76 11.80
N GLY A 579 -23.80 -8.75 11.89
CA GLY A 579 -23.04 -9.66 12.73
C GLY A 579 -23.06 -9.21 14.18
N CYS A 580 -22.36 -8.10 14.48
CA CYS A 580 -22.27 -7.54 15.83
C CYS A 580 -22.09 -6.01 15.79
N ASN A 581 -22.85 -5.30 16.63
CA ASN A 581 -22.82 -3.83 16.68
C ASN A 581 -21.51 -3.29 17.26
N VAL A 582 -20.77 -4.08 18.06
CA VAL A 582 -19.50 -3.66 18.67
C VAL A 582 -18.41 -3.38 17.63
N PRO A 583 -17.96 -4.34 16.79
CA PRO A 583 -16.97 -4.07 15.75
C PRO A 583 -17.50 -3.09 14.70
N ALA A 584 -18.81 -3.10 14.43
CA ALA A 584 -19.44 -2.16 13.50
C ALA A 584 -19.27 -0.69 13.96
N CYS A 585 -19.57 -0.39 15.23
CA CYS A 585 -19.36 0.95 15.81
C CYS A 585 -17.89 1.37 15.75
N LEU A 586 -16.95 0.48 16.09
CA LEU A 586 -15.51 0.77 16.04
C LEU A 586 -15.02 1.00 14.59
N SER A 587 -15.58 0.28 13.61
CA SER A 587 -15.25 0.42 12.19
C SER A 587 -15.74 1.73 11.58
N CYS A 588 -16.66 2.46 12.23
CA CYS A 588 -17.10 3.78 11.78
C CYS A 588 -15.94 4.79 11.69
N ARG A 589 -14.78 4.52 12.33
CA ARG A 589 -13.55 5.30 12.17
C ARG A 589 -13.07 5.47 10.73
N ILE A 590 -13.51 4.61 9.82
CA ILE A 590 -13.24 4.74 8.37
C ILE A 590 -13.90 5.99 7.75
N MET A 591 -14.87 6.60 8.44
CA MET A 591 -15.42 7.91 8.09
C MET A 591 -14.43 9.04 8.40
N GLU A 592 -14.31 9.97 7.47
CA GLU A 592 -13.34 11.06 7.53
C GLU A 592 -13.80 12.18 8.46
N THR A 593 -15.09 12.51 8.44
CA THR A 593 -15.66 13.56 9.31
C THR A 593 -16.27 12.98 10.58
N GLN A 594 -16.21 13.73 11.68
CA GLN A 594 -16.85 13.32 12.94
C GLN A 594 -18.38 13.23 12.83
N ARG A 595 -18.98 14.06 11.96
CA ARG A 595 -20.43 14.06 11.70
C ARG A 595 -20.87 12.76 11.05
N GLU A 596 -20.22 12.36 9.95
CA GLU A 596 -20.53 11.10 9.25
C GLU A 596 -20.23 9.90 10.14
N ARG A 597 -19.15 9.95 10.92
CA ARG A 597 -18.83 8.89 11.90
C ARG A 597 -19.94 8.70 12.91
N LEU A 598 -20.49 9.79 13.47
CA LEU A 598 -21.58 9.74 14.45
C LEU A 598 -22.88 9.25 13.81
N LEU A 599 -23.20 9.73 12.61
CA LEU A 599 -24.38 9.30 11.87
C LEU A 599 -24.30 7.81 11.50
N ALA A 600 -23.15 7.34 11.01
CA ALA A 600 -22.93 5.93 10.68
C ALA A 600 -23.07 5.04 11.93
N ALA A 601 -22.50 5.46 13.08
CA ALA A 601 -22.64 4.70 14.32
C ALA A 601 -24.08 4.63 14.83
N PHE A 602 -24.85 5.72 14.68
CA PHE A 602 -26.29 5.72 15.00
C PHE A 602 -27.10 4.80 14.07
N VAL A 603 -26.76 4.77 12.78
CA VAL A 603 -27.42 3.84 11.83
C VAL A 603 -27.05 2.39 12.14
N VAL A 604 -25.79 2.13 12.53
CA VAL A 604 -25.29 0.81 12.95
C VAL A 604 -26.04 0.26 14.16
N THR A 605 -26.34 1.09 15.17
CA THR A 605 -27.00 0.61 16.40
C THR A 605 -28.45 0.19 16.18
N LEU A 606 -29.10 0.72 15.13
CA LEU A 606 -30.44 0.34 14.68
C LEU A 606 -30.49 -0.94 13.83
N VAL A 607 -29.33 -1.51 13.45
CA VAL A 607 -29.28 -2.76 12.69
C VAL A 607 -29.38 -3.95 13.66
N PRO A 608 -30.26 -4.93 13.39
CA PRO A 608 -30.38 -6.14 14.20
C PRO A 608 -29.15 -7.03 14.01
N CYS A 609 -28.38 -7.21 15.08
CA CYS A 609 -27.23 -8.10 15.09
C CYS A 609 -27.65 -9.59 15.08
N ALA A 610 -26.65 -10.48 15.04
CA ALA A 610 -26.86 -11.93 15.03
C ALA A 610 -27.76 -12.42 16.18
N ALA A 611 -27.53 -11.93 17.39
CA ALA A 611 -28.33 -12.29 18.57
C ALA A 611 -29.81 -11.92 18.41
N VAL A 612 -30.11 -10.78 17.77
CA VAL A 612 -31.48 -10.37 17.50
C VAL A 612 -32.09 -11.24 16.41
N THR A 613 -31.32 -11.61 15.39
CA THR A 613 -31.77 -12.53 14.33
C THR A 613 -32.24 -13.87 14.91
N VAL A 614 -31.58 -14.39 15.94
CA VAL A 614 -32.03 -15.59 16.68
C VAL A 614 -33.39 -15.37 17.33
N ILE A 615 -33.66 -14.20 17.91
CA ILE A 615 -34.97 -13.88 18.49
C ILE A 615 -36.05 -13.80 17.40
N VAL A 616 -35.73 -13.16 16.28
CA VAL A 616 -36.66 -12.97 15.16
C VAL A 616 -37.07 -14.31 14.55
N LEU A 617 -36.10 -15.17 14.27
CA LEU A 617 -36.37 -16.49 13.71
C LEU A 617 -36.95 -17.46 14.76
N GLY A 618 -36.44 -17.40 15.99
CA GLY A 618 -36.83 -18.29 17.08
C GLY A 618 -38.23 -18.03 17.64
N LEU A 619 -38.68 -16.77 17.68
CA LEU A 619 -40.00 -16.38 18.16
C LEU A 619 -40.98 -16.18 17.01
N VAL A 620 -40.74 -15.21 16.13
CA VAL A 620 -41.68 -14.89 15.03
C VAL A 620 -41.57 -15.91 13.90
N GLY A 621 -40.36 -16.27 13.47
CA GLY A 621 -40.16 -17.21 12.37
C GLY A 621 -40.76 -18.60 12.64
N LYS A 622 -40.55 -19.13 13.84
CA LYS A 622 -41.03 -20.45 14.27
C LYS A 622 -42.53 -20.47 14.61
N PHE A 623 -43.05 -19.49 15.36
CA PHE A 623 -44.41 -19.55 15.91
C PHE A 623 -45.45 -18.73 15.14
N VAL A 624 -45.04 -17.67 14.45
CA VAL A 624 -45.96 -16.80 13.67
C VAL A 624 -45.82 -17.04 12.17
N GLY A 625 -44.60 -17.33 11.70
CA GLY A 625 -44.28 -17.73 10.34
C GLY A 625 -43.17 -16.89 9.71
N MET A 626 -42.45 -17.50 8.75
CA MET A 626 -41.29 -16.90 8.08
C MET A 626 -41.63 -15.59 7.34
N ASN A 627 -42.85 -15.47 6.80
CA ASN A 627 -43.31 -14.25 6.10
C ASN A 627 -43.31 -13.03 7.04
N TRP A 628 -43.71 -13.22 8.30
CA TRP A 628 -43.70 -12.15 9.30
C TRP A 628 -42.28 -11.78 9.73
N ALA A 629 -41.38 -12.76 9.86
CA ALA A 629 -39.97 -12.50 10.12
C ALA A 629 -39.34 -11.65 9.01
N LEU A 630 -39.58 -11.97 7.73
CA LEU A 630 -39.11 -11.18 6.59
C LEU A 630 -39.72 -9.77 6.57
N THR A 631 -41.01 -9.65 6.89
CA THR A 631 -41.70 -8.36 6.97
C THR A 631 -41.08 -7.46 8.03
N LEU A 632 -40.71 -8.01 9.19
CA LEU A 632 -40.02 -7.26 10.25
C LEU A 632 -38.65 -6.73 9.78
N TYR A 633 -37.87 -7.50 9.02
CA TYR A 633 -36.62 -7.01 8.43
C TYR A 633 -36.86 -5.87 7.42
N ILE A 634 -37.88 -5.98 6.58
CA ILE A 634 -38.24 -4.91 5.63
C ILE A 634 -38.63 -3.63 6.38
N ILE A 635 -39.47 -3.76 7.42
CA ILE A 635 -39.84 -2.63 8.29
C ILE A 635 -38.59 -2.03 8.93
N ASN A 636 -37.68 -2.86 9.46
CA ASN A 636 -36.46 -2.39 10.07
C ASN A 636 -35.57 -1.62 9.08
N ILE A 637 -35.33 -2.15 7.88
CA ILE A 637 -34.54 -1.46 6.84
C ILE A 637 -35.17 -0.11 6.48
N ALA A 638 -36.50 -0.06 6.37
CA ALA A 638 -37.22 1.18 6.11
C ALA A 638 -37.06 2.20 7.27
N LEU A 639 -37.14 1.75 8.52
CA LEU A 639 -36.92 2.59 9.71
C LEU A 639 -35.48 3.10 9.79
N VAL A 640 -34.50 2.22 9.58
CA VAL A 640 -33.06 2.58 9.54
C VAL A 640 -32.81 3.67 8.49
N PHE A 641 -33.38 3.52 7.29
CA PHE A 641 -33.26 4.52 6.23
C PHE A 641 -33.93 5.85 6.60
N ALA A 642 -35.14 5.80 7.16
CA ALA A 642 -35.88 6.99 7.57
C ALA A 642 -35.18 7.75 8.72
N LEU A 643 -34.76 7.04 9.76
CA LEU A 643 -34.05 7.60 10.91
C LEU A 643 -32.67 8.11 10.53
N GLY A 644 -31.93 7.39 9.69
CA GLY A 644 -30.65 7.85 9.15
C GLY A 644 -30.81 9.17 8.40
N ARG A 645 -31.83 9.28 7.53
CA ARG A 645 -32.10 10.52 6.80
C ARG A 645 -32.58 11.66 7.69
N MET A 646 -33.34 11.36 8.74
CA MET A 646 -33.76 12.34 9.74
C MET A 646 -32.56 12.86 10.53
N ALA A 647 -31.71 11.97 11.03
CA ALA A 647 -30.48 12.30 11.76
C ALA A 647 -29.49 13.10 10.89
N PHE A 648 -29.39 12.78 9.59
CA PHE A 648 -28.61 13.58 8.65
C PHE A 648 -29.08 15.04 8.59
N LYS A 649 -30.40 15.28 8.54
CA LYS A 649 -30.97 16.63 8.50
C LYS A 649 -30.78 17.42 9.80
N THR A 650 -30.72 16.75 10.96
CA THR A 650 -30.62 17.41 12.26
C THR A 650 -29.18 17.64 12.71
N LEU A 651 -28.22 16.84 12.25
CA LEU A 651 -26.82 17.00 12.59
C LEU A 651 -26.19 18.21 11.86
N PRO A 652 -25.45 19.10 12.56
CA PRO A 652 -24.81 20.27 11.95
C PRO A 652 -23.59 19.91 11.10
N GLY A 653 -23.37 20.65 10.00
CA GLY A 653 -22.21 20.55 9.10
C GLY A 653 -22.62 20.49 7.61
N GLU A 654 -21.64 20.36 6.71
CA GLU A 654 -21.86 20.09 5.28
C GLU A 654 -21.29 18.71 4.90
N PRO A 655 -21.94 17.96 3.98
CA PRO A 655 -21.37 16.74 3.45
C PRO A 655 -20.14 17.05 2.61
N THR A 656 -19.06 16.30 2.79
CA THR A 656 -17.85 16.43 1.99
C THR A 656 -17.99 15.66 0.68
N SER A 657 -17.74 16.32 -0.46
CA SER A 657 -17.59 15.65 -1.75
C SER A 657 -16.23 14.95 -1.79
N LEU A 658 -16.20 13.67 -1.43
CA LEU A 658 -14.97 12.89 -1.52
C LEU A 658 -14.80 12.30 -2.92
N ILE A 659 -13.62 12.49 -3.50
CA ILE A 659 -13.17 11.69 -4.63
C ILE A 659 -12.61 10.40 -4.05
N MET A 660 -13.31 9.27 -4.24
CA MET A 660 -12.85 7.99 -3.74
C MET A 660 -11.78 7.42 -4.67
N GLU A 661 -10.52 7.42 -4.23
CA GLU A 661 -9.47 6.65 -4.89
C GLU A 661 -9.75 5.15 -4.71
N MET A 662 -9.94 4.43 -5.82
CA MET A 662 -10.16 2.99 -5.80
C MET A 662 -8.82 2.26 -5.85
N SER A 663 -8.51 1.45 -4.83
CA SER A 663 -7.29 0.62 -4.81
C SER A 663 -7.27 -0.40 -5.95
N GLU A 664 -6.13 -0.92 -6.38
CA GLU A 664 -6.13 -2.03 -7.34
C GLU A 664 -6.48 -3.37 -6.68
N TYR A 665 -6.98 -4.35 -7.45
CA TYR A 665 -7.12 -5.70 -6.92
C TYR A 665 -5.75 -6.32 -6.73
N ARG A 666 -5.50 -6.82 -5.52
CA ARG A 666 -4.28 -7.53 -5.17
C ARG A 666 -4.61 -8.76 -4.33
N MET A 667 -3.67 -9.69 -4.22
CA MET A 667 -3.83 -10.84 -3.33
C MET A 667 -3.59 -10.38 -1.88
N PRO A 668 -4.51 -10.68 -0.95
CA PRO A 668 -4.37 -10.27 0.44
C PRO A 668 -3.22 -11.02 1.12
N HIS A 669 -2.35 -10.31 1.82
CA HIS A 669 -1.23 -10.93 2.55
C HIS A 669 -1.70 -11.52 3.88
N LEU A 670 -1.70 -12.86 3.99
CA LEU A 670 -2.21 -13.57 5.17
C LEU A 670 -1.57 -13.11 6.49
N LYS A 671 -0.27 -12.77 6.49
CA LYS A 671 0.43 -12.27 7.68
C LYS A 671 -0.11 -10.91 8.14
N THR A 672 -0.36 -10.00 7.20
CA THR A 672 -0.96 -8.69 7.49
C THR A 672 -2.36 -8.87 8.07
N VAL A 673 -3.17 -9.70 7.41
CA VAL A 673 -4.54 -10.03 7.84
C VAL A 673 -4.56 -10.61 9.26
N LEU A 674 -3.70 -11.60 9.56
CA LEU A 674 -3.62 -12.22 10.89
C LEU A 674 -3.14 -11.25 11.96
N LYS A 675 -2.10 -10.45 11.68
CA LYS A 675 -1.56 -9.46 12.62
C LYS A 675 -2.60 -8.37 12.93
N GLN A 676 -3.29 -7.86 11.92
CA GLN A 676 -4.38 -6.89 12.10
C GLN A 676 -5.56 -7.48 12.87
N THR A 677 -5.94 -8.73 12.54
CA THR A 677 -6.98 -9.48 13.26
C THR A 677 -6.63 -9.60 14.74
N TRP A 678 -5.40 -9.99 15.08
CA TRP A 678 -4.94 -10.11 16.46
C TRP A 678 -4.98 -8.79 17.22
N PHE A 679 -4.46 -7.70 16.64
CA PHE A 679 -4.50 -6.38 17.29
C PHE A 679 -5.92 -5.92 17.62
N ARG A 680 -6.88 -6.15 16.72
CA ARG A 680 -8.29 -5.83 16.99
C ARG A 680 -8.94 -6.75 18.00
N LEU A 681 -8.61 -8.03 17.95
CA LEU A 681 -9.11 -9.00 18.90
C LEU A 681 -8.62 -8.69 20.32
N GLU A 682 -7.34 -8.34 20.48
CA GLU A 682 -6.75 -7.94 21.75
C GLU A 682 -7.42 -6.68 22.33
N GLU A 683 -7.66 -5.66 21.48
CA GLU A 683 -8.38 -4.44 21.86
C GLU A 683 -9.79 -4.76 22.35
N TYR A 684 -10.48 -5.69 21.69
CA TYR A 684 -11.80 -6.16 22.10
C TYR A 684 -11.76 -6.91 23.45
N ILE A 685 -10.85 -7.88 23.61
CA ILE A 685 -10.73 -8.69 24.84
C ILE A 685 -10.47 -7.79 26.04
N LYS A 686 -9.60 -6.78 25.91
CA LYS A 686 -9.27 -5.86 27.01
C LYS A 686 -10.45 -4.98 27.45
N MET A 687 -11.42 -4.74 26.56
CA MET A 687 -12.52 -3.80 26.82
C MET A 687 -13.85 -4.47 27.11
N ALA A 688 -14.30 -5.37 26.23
CA ALA A 688 -15.64 -5.93 26.30
C ALA A 688 -15.71 -7.12 27.27
N PHE A 689 -14.64 -7.91 27.37
CA PHE A 689 -14.61 -9.12 28.19
C PHE A 689 -14.83 -8.86 29.69
N PRO A 690 -14.17 -7.85 30.32
CA PRO A 690 -14.43 -7.53 31.73
C PRO A 690 -15.87 -7.06 31.97
N LEU A 691 -16.45 -6.30 31.03
CA LEU A 691 -17.83 -5.83 31.13
C LEU A 691 -18.83 -6.99 31.07
N ILE A 692 -18.58 -8.00 30.23
CA ILE A 692 -19.43 -9.19 30.14
C ILE A 692 -19.41 -9.97 31.46
N ILE A 693 -18.23 -10.17 32.06
CA ILE A 693 -18.09 -10.87 33.35
C ILE A 693 -18.80 -10.09 34.47
N VAL A 694 -18.55 -8.78 34.58
CA VAL A 694 -19.19 -7.93 35.60
C VAL A 694 -20.71 -7.91 35.42
N SER A 695 -21.19 -7.79 34.18
CA SER A 695 -22.63 -7.82 33.91
C SER A 695 -23.24 -9.16 34.31
N SER A 696 -22.62 -10.29 33.98
CA SER A 696 -23.13 -11.63 34.32
C SER A 696 -23.17 -11.84 35.84
N PHE A 697 -22.16 -11.36 36.56
CA PHE A 697 -22.14 -11.38 38.02
C PHE A 697 -23.27 -10.55 38.65
N VAL A 698 -23.52 -9.35 38.13
CA VAL A 698 -24.63 -8.49 38.58
C VAL A 698 -25.98 -9.16 38.32
N ILE A 699 -26.16 -9.77 37.14
CA ILE A 699 -27.37 -10.52 36.79
C ILE A 699 -27.62 -11.63 37.80
N LYS A 700 -26.60 -12.48 38.04
CA LYS A 700 -26.74 -13.60 38.96
C LYS A 700 -27.01 -13.15 40.39
N THR A 701 -26.41 -12.03 40.80
CA THR A 701 -26.68 -11.44 42.13
C THR A 701 -28.13 -11.00 42.27
N ILE A 702 -28.70 -10.33 41.25
CA ILE A 702 -30.10 -9.88 41.25
C ILE A 702 -31.07 -11.07 41.30
N GLU A 703 -30.75 -12.14 40.55
CA GLU A 703 -31.51 -13.40 40.54
C GLU A 703 -31.52 -14.04 41.94
N VAL A 704 -30.35 -14.23 42.56
CA VAL A 704 -30.22 -14.87 43.88
C VAL A 704 -30.88 -14.06 45.00
N LEU A 705 -30.89 -12.73 44.90
CA LEU A 705 -31.53 -11.84 45.88
C LEU A 705 -33.06 -11.75 45.74
N GLY A 706 -33.67 -12.39 44.72
CA GLY A 706 -35.11 -12.30 44.48
C GLY A 706 -35.58 -10.90 44.08
N LEU A 707 -34.66 -10.02 43.64
CA LEU A 707 -34.97 -8.64 43.25
C LEU A 707 -35.61 -8.53 41.85
N LEU A 708 -35.76 -9.67 41.16
CA LEU A 708 -36.43 -9.75 39.86
C LEU A 708 -37.88 -9.30 39.95
N ASP A 709 -38.61 -9.66 41.00
CA ASP A 709 -40.03 -9.30 41.17
C ASP A 709 -40.23 -7.79 41.39
N LEU A 710 -39.28 -7.14 42.08
CA LEU A 710 -39.28 -5.68 42.26
C LEU A 710 -39.07 -4.96 40.92
N SER A 711 -38.21 -5.50 40.06
CA SER A 711 -37.98 -4.95 38.72
C SER A 711 -39.21 -5.09 37.81
N GLN A 712 -39.96 -6.19 37.93
CA GLN A 712 -41.23 -6.41 37.23
C GLN A 712 -42.27 -5.35 37.60
N ALA A 713 -42.44 -5.09 38.90
CA ALA A 713 -43.43 -4.13 39.40
C ALA A 713 -43.17 -2.71 38.89
N VAL A 714 -41.90 -2.30 38.80
CA VAL A 714 -41.49 -0.97 38.30
C VAL A 714 -41.73 -0.81 36.80
N LEU A 715 -41.54 -1.87 36.00
CA LEU A 715 -41.70 -1.83 34.54
C LEU A 715 -43.10 -2.16 34.04
N SER A 716 -43.94 -2.77 34.89
CA SER A 716 -45.32 -3.16 34.58
C SER A 716 -46.13 -2.08 33.84
N PRO A 717 -46.09 -0.78 34.22
CA PRO A 717 -46.82 0.26 33.49
C PRO A 717 -46.40 0.43 32.03
N ILE A 718 -45.14 0.17 31.70
CA ILE A 718 -44.62 0.28 30.33
C ILE A 718 -44.88 -1.03 29.57
N THR A 719 -44.66 -2.16 30.22
CA THR A 719 -44.71 -3.48 29.56
C THR A 719 -46.14 -3.95 29.32
N THR A 720 -47.01 -3.81 30.32
CA THR A 720 -48.41 -4.26 30.22
C THR A 720 -49.31 -3.23 29.55
N VAL A 721 -49.25 -1.96 29.96
CA VAL A 721 -50.21 -0.93 29.49
C VAL A 721 -49.82 -0.39 28.11
N TRP A 722 -48.53 -0.15 27.86
CA TRP A 722 -48.09 0.44 26.59
C TRP A 722 -47.74 -0.60 25.53
N LEU A 723 -46.97 -1.64 25.90
CA LEU A 723 -46.54 -2.67 24.96
C LEU A 723 -47.51 -3.86 24.84
N GLY A 724 -48.47 -4.00 25.76
CA GLY A 724 -49.43 -5.12 25.76
C GLY A 724 -48.78 -6.49 26.06
N LEU A 725 -47.59 -6.50 26.65
CA LEU A 725 -46.82 -7.69 26.98
C LEU A 725 -47.07 -8.11 28.43
N PRO A 726 -46.97 -9.42 28.75
CA PRO A 726 -47.03 -9.88 30.13
C PRO A 726 -45.95 -9.21 31.02
N PRO A 727 -46.24 -8.95 32.32
CA PRO A 727 -45.30 -8.27 33.22
C PRO A 727 -43.92 -8.94 33.29
N GLU A 728 -43.89 -10.26 33.20
CA GLU A 728 -42.70 -11.11 33.31
C GLU A 728 -41.73 -10.84 32.15
N VAL A 729 -42.27 -10.51 30.97
CA VAL A 729 -41.48 -10.17 29.78
C VAL A 729 -40.71 -8.86 29.96
N GLY A 730 -41.18 -7.97 30.84
CA GLY A 730 -40.50 -6.69 31.13
C GLY A 730 -39.07 -6.84 31.63
N VAL A 731 -38.82 -7.90 32.39
CA VAL A 731 -37.52 -8.26 32.93
C VAL A 731 -36.55 -8.56 31.78
N THR A 732 -37.00 -9.35 30.80
CA THR A 732 -36.16 -9.76 29.67
C THR A 732 -35.58 -8.58 28.90
N LEU A 733 -36.30 -7.45 28.81
CA LEU A 733 -35.81 -6.23 28.16
C LEU A 733 -34.64 -5.60 28.95
N ILE A 734 -34.71 -5.51 30.28
CA ILE A 734 -33.59 -4.99 31.10
C ILE A 734 -32.34 -5.85 30.89
N PHE A 735 -32.49 -7.16 31.00
CA PHE A 735 -31.37 -8.09 30.88
C PHE A 735 -30.82 -8.15 29.45
N GLY A 736 -31.67 -7.84 28.45
CA GLY A 736 -31.26 -7.62 27.07
C GLY A 736 -30.23 -6.51 26.86
N ILE A 737 -30.18 -5.50 27.74
CA ILE A 737 -29.13 -4.46 27.74
C ILE A 737 -27.77 -5.09 27.97
N LEU A 738 -27.69 -6.05 28.88
CA LEU A 738 -26.44 -6.69 29.23
C LEU A 738 -26.05 -7.68 28.13
N ARG A 739 -27.03 -8.42 27.61
CA ARG A 739 -26.79 -9.50 26.65
C ARG A 739 -28.04 -9.82 25.84
N LYS A 740 -28.05 -9.50 24.54
CA LYS A 740 -29.28 -9.57 23.72
C LYS A 740 -29.76 -11.01 23.50
N GLU A 741 -28.86 -11.97 23.37
CA GLU A 741 -29.19 -13.39 23.20
C GLU A 741 -29.85 -14.01 24.44
N LEU A 742 -29.63 -13.44 25.64
CA LEU A 742 -30.31 -13.89 26.85
C LEU A 742 -31.79 -13.55 26.84
N MET A 743 -32.27 -12.63 26.00
CA MET A 743 -33.68 -12.26 25.98
C MET A 743 -34.57 -13.48 25.71
N LEU A 744 -34.22 -14.33 24.74
CA LEU A 744 -35.01 -15.52 24.41
C LEU A 744 -34.88 -16.62 25.48
N ILE A 745 -33.69 -16.80 26.05
CA ILE A 745 -33.42 -17.79 27.11
C ILE A 745 -34.15 -17.40 28.40
N MET A 746 -34.08 -16.12 28.78
CA MET A 746 -34.79 -15.56 29.93
C MET A 746 -36.30 -15.57 29.72
N LEU A 747 -36.77 -15.34 28.50
CA LEU A 747 -38.18 -15.50 28.17
C LEU A 747 -38.63 -16.94 28.40
N ALA A 748 -37.86 -17.94 27.97
CA ALA A 748 -38.17 -19.35 28.23
C ALA A 748 -38.14 -19.70 29.72
N ALA A 749 -37.16 -19.17 30.46
CA ALA A 749 -37.02 -19.40 31.89
C ALA A 749 -38.18 -18.77 32.69
N LEU A 750 -38.56 -17.53 32.38
CA LEU A 750 -39.62 -16.79 33.08
C LEU A 750 -41.02 -17.31 32.75
N LEU A 751 -41.26 -17.74 31.51
CA LEU A 751 -42.54 -18.33 31.12
C LEU A 751 -42.63 -19.83 31.47
N GLY A 752 -41.52 -20.45 31.89
CA GLY A 752 -41.44 -21.87 32.24
C GLY A 752 -41.64 -22.82 31.05
N THR A 753 -41.59 -22.31 29.81
CA THR A 753 -41.82 -23.09 28.59
C THR A 753 -40.98 -22.56 27.44
N THR A 754 -40.52 -23.46 26.57
CA THR A 754 -39.91 -23.13 25.26
C THR A 754 -40.93 -23.10 24.13
N ASP A 755 -42.18 -23.50 24.40
CA ASP A 755 -43.32 -23.34 23.52
C ASP A 755 -44.06 -22.04 23.86
N PHE A 756 -43.57 -20.95 23.27
CA PHE A 756 -44.10 -19.61 23.49
C PHE A 756 -45.52 -19.42 22.95
N GLY A 757 -45.98 -20.27 22.02
CA GLY A 757 -47.32 -20.17 21.43
C GLY A 757 -48.46 -20.41 22.42
N ASN A 758 -48.19 -21.12 23.51
CA ASN A 758 -49.18 -21.39 24.55
C ASN A 758 -49.35 -20.24 25.55
N VAL A 759 -48.44 -19.26 25.56
CA VAL A 759 -48.39 -18.20 26.58
C VAL A 759 -48.44 -16.80 25.97
N LEU A 760 -47.86 -16.60 24.78
CA LEU A 760 -47.85 -15.32 24.08
C LEU A 760 -48.72 -15.39 22.82
N THR A 761 -49.49 -14.34 22.57
CA THR A 761 -50.22 -14.18 21.31
C THR A 761 -49.25 -13.85 20.17
N PRO A 762 -49.60 -14.14 18.90
CA PRO A 762 -48.79 -13.75 17.74
C PRO A 762 -48.48 -12.24 17.70
N THR A 763 -49.44 -11.41 18.09
CA THR A 763 -49.28 -9.95 18.20
C THR A 763 -48.23 -9.58 19.24
N GLN A 764 -48.25 -10.21 20.42
CA GLN A 764 -47.26 -9.97 21.48
C GLN A 764 -45.86 -10.43 21.04
N MET A 765 -45.75 -11.56 20.35
CA MET A 765 -44.48 -12.03 19.78
C MET A 765 -43.90 -11.02 18.78
N ILE A 766 -44.73 -10.52 17.85
CA ILE A 766 -44.31 -9.51 16.87
C ILE A 766 -43.87 -8.22 17.56
N VAL A 767 -44.64 -7.72 18.54
CA VAL A 767 -44.32 -6.49 19.27
C VAL A 767 -43.04 -6.64 20.08
N PHE A 768 -42.88 -7.75 20.80
CA PHE A 768 -41.66 -8.04 21.55
C PHE A 768 -40.43 -8.09 20.64
N THR A 769 -40.53 -8.79 19.51
CA THR A 769 -39.43 -8.87 18.53
C THR A 769 -39.12 -7.52 17.90
N LEU A 770 -40.13 -6.73 17.55
CA LEU A 770 -39.95 -5.38 16.99
C LEU A 770 -39.25 -4.45 17.99
N VAL A 771 -39.65 -4.51 19.27
CA VAL A 771 -38.95 -3.81 20.34
C VAL A 771 -37.52 -4.31 20.41
N ALA A 772 -37.28 -5.62 20.54
CA ALA A 772 -35.92 -6.20 20.63
C ALA A 772 -34.99 -5.82 19.46
N MET A 773 -35.55 -5.63 18.24
CA MET A 773 -34.81 -5.15 17.07
C MET A 773 -34.31 -3.71 17.23
N LEU A 774 -35.18 -2.81 17.67
CA LEU A 774 -34.90 -1.36 17.77
C LEU A 774 -34.35 -0.95 19.14
N TYR A 775 -34.44 -1.83 20.12
CA TYR A 775 -34.09 -1.62 21.52
C TYR A 775 -32.58 -1.47 21.73
N ILE A 776 -32.23 -0.83 22.86
CA ILE A 776 -30.89 -0.49 23.37
C ILE A 776 -29.75 -1.36 22.79
N PRO A 777 -28.62 -0.75 22.41
CA PRO A 777 -27.44 -1.48 22.04
C PRO A 777 -26.87 -2.18 23.28
N CYS A 778 -26.35 -3.41 23.16
CA CYS A 778 -25.85 -4.14 24.33
C CYS A 778 -24.74 -3.37 25.06
N ILE A 779 -24.44 -3.70 26.32
CA ILE A 779 -23.46 -2.99 27.15
C ILE A 779 -22.10 -2.86 26.47
N ALA A 780 -21.68 -3.88 25.72
CA ALA A 780 -20.46 -3.84 24.93
C ALA A 780 -20.52 -2.81 23.78
N THR A 781 -21.69 -2.62 23.16
CA THR A 781 -21.92 -1.62 22.11
C THR A 781 -21.99 -0.22 22.71
N ILE A 782 -22.63 -0.05 23.88
CA ILE A 782 -22.60 1.23 24.62
C ILE A 782 -21.15 1.59 24.97
N ALA A 783 -20.35 0.63 25.46
CA ALA A 783 -18.93 0.86 25.74
C ALA A 783 -18.13 1.27 24.49
N ALA A 784 -18.40 0.65 23.34
CA ALA A 784 -17.82 1.05 22.06
C ALA A 784 -18.21 2.49 21.66
N LEU A 785 -19.48 2.86 21.81
CA LEU A 785 -19.95 4.23 21.56
C LEU A 785 -19.28 5.26 22.50
N VAL A 786 -19.14 4.92 23.78
CA VAL A 786 -18.46 5.79 24.78
C VAL A 786 -17.01 5.99 24.38
N LYS A 787 -16.33 4.93 23.94
CA LYS A 787 -14.94 5.02 23.47
C LYS A 787 -14.79 5.89 22.22
N GLU A 788 -15.70 5.78 21.26
CA GLU A 788 -15.62 6.51 19.99
C GLU A 788 -16.06 7.97 20.09
N PHE A 789 -17.13 8.24 20.85
CA PHE A 789 -17.84 9.52 20.80
C PHE A 789 -17.94 10.23 22.15
N GLY A 790 -17.50 9.58 23.24
CA GLY A 790 -17.66 10.05 24.60
C GLY A 790 -19.04 9.77 25.19
N TRP A 791 -19.13 9.86 26.52
CA TRP A 791 -20.31 9.45 27.29
C TRP A 791 -21.60 10.21 26.93
N ARG A 792 -21.51 11.51 26.63
CA ARG A 792 -22.69 12.35 26.32
C ARG A 792 -23.41 11.88 25.06
N LYS A 793 -22.66 11.61 23.99
CA LYS A 793 -23.21 11.18 22.69
C LYS A 793 -23.71 9.74 22.77
N ALA A 794 -22.98 8.85 23.44
CA ALA A 794 -23.42 7.48 23.67
C ALA A 794 -24.74 7.41 24.46
N LEU A 795 -24.86 8.23 25.52
CA LEU A 795 -26.07 8.32 26.32
C LEU A 795 -27.25 8.89 25.51
N LEU A 796 -27.01 9.91 24.68
CA LEU A 796 -28.03 10.46 23.79
C LEU A 796 -28.58 9.41 22.82
N ILE A 797 -27.70 8.65 22.15
CA ILE A 797 -28.10 7.57 21.23
C ILE A 797 -28.91 6.51 21.99
N THR A 798 -28.39 6.05 23.13
CA THR A 798 -29.02 4.99 23.93
C THR A 798 -30.41 5.41 24.42
N VAL A 799 -30.56 6.61 24.98
CA VAL A 799 -31.85 7.12 25.46
C VAL A 799 -32.83 7.30 24.31
N PHE A 800 -32.38 7.81 23.17
CA PHE A 800 -33.22 7.94 21.98
C PHE A 800 -33.75 6.57 21.53
N GLU A 801 -32.88 5.56 21.43
CA GLU A 801 -33.28 4.21 21.00
C GLU A 801 -34.26 3.54 21.96
N ILE A 802 -34.12 3.73 23.28
CA ILE A 802 -35.10 3.27 24.28
C ILE A 802 -36.48 3.86 23.99
N LEU A 803 -36.54 5.19 23.95
CA LEU A 803 -37.80 5.90 23.81
C LEU A 803 -38.44 5.59 22.46
N PHE A 804 -37.62 5.50 21.42
CA PHE A 804 -38.07 5.15 20.08
C PHE A 804 -38.61 3.72 20.01
N ALA A 805 -37.87 2.72 20.51
CA ALA A 805 -38.29 1.33 20.51
C ALA A 805 -39.60 1.11 21.28
N ILE A 806 -39.72 1.71 22.47
CA ILE A 806 -40.95 1.63 23.28
C ILE A 806 -42.12 2.30 22.53
N SER A 807 -41.89 3.47 21.95
CA SER A 807 -42.92 4.21 21.20
C SER A 807 -43.42 3.41 19.99
N VAL A 808 -42.50 2.90 19.17
CA VAL A 808 -42.82 2.08 17.99
C VAL A 808 -43.51 0.78 18.41
N GLY A 809 -43.06 0.13 19.48
CA GLY A 809 -43.69 -1.08 20.02
C GLY A 809 -45.14 -0.88 20.42
N GLY A 810 -45.45 0.20 21.15
CA GLY A 810 -46.84 0.49 21.55
C GLY A 810 -47.73 0.95 20.40
N ILE A 811 -47.18 1.63 19.40
CA ILE A 811 -47.90 1.94 18.15
C ILE A 811 -48.21 0.64 17.40
N ALA A 812 -47.21 -0.24 17.26
CA ALA A 812 -47.38 -1.53 16.59
C ALA A 812 -48.41 -2.41 17.30
N PHE A 813 -48.40 -2.47 18.64
CA PHE A 813 -49.39 -3.21 19.42
C PHE A 813 -50.82 -2.76 19.11
N ARG A 814 -51.08 -1.45 19.09
CA ARG A 814 -52.40 -0.89 18.77
C ARG A 814 -52.82 -1.12 17.31
N LEU A 815 -51.88 -0.99 16.37
CA LEU A 815 -52.18 -1.24 14.96
C LEU A 815 -52.48 -2.72 14.70
N LEU A 816 -51.70 -3.62 15.30
CA LEU A 816 -51.88 -5.06 15.14
C LEU A 816 -53.13 -5.57 15.86
N SER A 817 -53.49 -5.00 17.02
CA SER A 817 -54.73 -5.37 17.72
C SER A 817 -56.00 -4.89 17.00
N LEU A 818 -55.91 -3.86 16.15
CA LEU A 818 -57.01 -3.46 15.25
C LEU A 818 -57.18 -4.44 14.07
N ILE A 819 -56.10 -5.08 13.62
CA ILE A 819 -56.11 -6.00 12.48
C ILE A 819 -56.44 -7.44 12.92
N ASN A 820 -55.92 -7.85 14.08
CA ASN A 820 -56.18 -9.14 14.72
C ASN A 820 -56.54 -8.90 16.19
N PRO A 821 -57.84 -8.74 16.52
CA PRO A 821 -58.27 -8.57 17.89
C PRO A 821 -57.90 -9.82 18.72
N PRO A 822 -57.35 -9.65 19.94
CA PRO A 822 -57.00 -10.78 20.80
C PRO A 822 -58.31 -11.42 21.29
N TYR A 823 -58.58 -12.64 20.81
CA TYR A 823 -59.51 -13.57 21.42
C TYR A 823 -58.74 -14.76 21.96
#